data_AF-A0A5A7N6U7-F1
#
_entry.id   AF-A0A5A7N6U7-F1
#
_cell.length_a   1.000
_cell.length_b   1.000
_cell.length_c   1.000
_cell.angle_alpha   90.00
_cell.angle_beta   90.00
_cell.angle_gamma   90.00
#
_symmetry.space_group_name_H-M   'P 1'
#
loop_
_entity.id
_entity.type
_entity.pdbx_description
1 polymer ?
#
loop_
_entity_poly.entity_id
_entity_poly.type
_entity_poly.pdbx_seq_one_letter_code
_entity_poly.pdbx_strand_id
1 'polypeptide(L)'
;MLSAQAYAQVPIIQPGAPGQTSRQLDVDEASNLAATRFSAADVTFMQDMIVHHQQAVDMAALVADRTARNEMIELSRRIDLSQKDEIAFMKGWLQDRDQPLPELKGDHHEGAHATMEGMASPAQMKELAASEGADFDNMFLQLMIKHHEGALSMVGALLKKPGSAYDPVLFEFTTDITNDQKAEITRMTAMLTGFSADPRVGLSAGYLDAETAISNLELLASLPRPEGFYDPQNPIGLSLKRLEAEDKEKAGEKAKDKAAEKKDDAEGETEEDAKPDRDESKSSRAPFLSFSNTDIAFAGDIAVVGNYHGFNIYDISKGDAPELMSSVVCPGGQGDVSIAGNLLITSVEQTRGRVDCGLQGIAEKVSEDRFRGLRIFDISDLRMPKQVGLVQTCRGSHTHSIVSGPGEDGKLIVYNSGTSSVRDAKELAGCSDKSPYEDEQTALFRIDVIEIPVDRPQDARIIDSPAVFADPESGVIAGLWQGGDHGPETQTTRATDQCHDITVFPELKIAAGACSGNGILFDISDPLKPTRIDAVKDSSFAYWHSATFNNDGTKVLFTDEWGGGARPRCQASDPMTWGADALYDIVDQKLVFRGYYKIPAPQSDKENCVAHNGSIIPVPGRDIYVQAWYQGGLSVMDFTDSANPVEIAYFDRGPIDEKDLVLGGYWSTYWFNGLIYGSAIVRGLDVLALEPSEYLTENEIKAASLTKGGELFNPQQQFQISWQAEPAVAHAYVDQLQRSKALADNRIADLREALARADQSLSDGSGDKAVAGELLALSASLQQDGASRDAVDQKRLLALSDVLQEMATRLR
;
A
#
# COMPACT_ATOMS: atom_id res chain seq x y z
N MET A 1 -49.00 -9.39 3.36
CA MET A 1 -48.39 -8.80 2.15
C MET A 1 -48.04 -7.35 2.47
N LEU A 2 -46.85 -7.14 3.02
CA LEU A 2 -46.23 -5.81 3.17
C LEU A 2 -45.26 -5.68 1.99
N SER A 3 -45.38 -4.59 1.27
CA SER A 3 -44.64 -4.25 0.06
C SER A 3 -43.15 -4.13 0.35
N ALA A 4 -42.34 -4.96 -0.32
CA ALA A 4 -40.92 -4.72 -0.50
C ALA A 4 -40.76 -3.40 -1.27
N GLN A 5 -40.21 -2.37 -0.63
CA GLN A 5 -39.61 -1.26 -1.36
C GLN A 5 -38.41 -1.83 -2.11
N ALA A 6 -38.48 -1.84 -3.43
CA ALA A 6 -37.35 -2.16 -4.28
C ALA A 6 -36.25 -1.12 -4.01
N TYR A 7 -35.15 -1.53 -3.38
CA TYR A 7 -33.92 -0.75 -3.42
C TYR A 7 -33.54 -0.63 -4.90
N ALA A 8 -33.48 0.60 -5.42
CA ALA A 8 -32.97 0.82 -6.77
C ALA A 8 -31.52 0.32 -6.81
N GLN A 9 -31.22 -0.58 -7.74
CA GLN A 9 -29.86 -1.13 -7.92
C GLN A 9 -28.87 0.02 -8.11
N VAL A 10 -27.74 -0.04 -7.40
CA VAL A 10 -26.65 0.95 -7.53
C VAL A 10 -26.12 0.88 -8.98
N PRO A 11 -25.97 2.01 -9.68
CA PRO A 11 -25.53 2.01 -11.06
C PRO A 11 -24.05 1.68 -11.19
N ILE A 12 -23.73 0.71 -12.05
CA ILE A 12 -22.38 0.44 -12.57
C ILE A 12 -22.23 1.22 -13.88
N ILE A 13 -21.24 2.09 -13.97
CA ILE A 13 -21.08 3.06 -15.05
C ILE A 13 -19.79 2.79 -15.81
N GLN A 14 -19.85 2.73 -17.14
CA GLN A 14 -18.68 2.83 -18.01
C GLN A 14 -18.67 4.21 -18.69
N PRO A 15 -17.70 5.07 -18.36
CA PRO A 15 -17.49 6.33 -19.08
C PRO A 15 -17.09 6.07 -20.54
N GLY A 16 -17.33 7.04 -21.42
CA GLY A 16 -16.77 7.04 -22.78
C GLY A 16 -15.46 7.83 -22.86
N ALA A 17 -14.96 8.04 -24.08
CA ALA A 17 -13.86 8.98 -24.31
C ALA A 17 -14.23 10.41 -23.84
N PRO A 18 -13.26 11.32 -23.59
CA PRO A 18 -13.55 12.65 -23.07
C PRO A 18 -14.67 13.37 -23.81
N GLY A 19 -15.68 13.83 -23.07
CA GLY A 19 -16.85 14.54 -23.61
C GLY A 19 -17.98 13.64 -24.11
N GLN A 20 -17.78 12.33 -24.27
CA GLN A 20 -18.82 11.36 -24.62
C GLN A 20 -19.69 11.00 -23.41
N THR A 21 -20.91 10.53 -23.66
CA THR A 21 -21.85 10.13 -22.59
C THR A 21 -21.44 8.80 -21.99
N SER A 22 -21.46 8.72 -20.65
CA SER A 22 -21.32 7.46 -19.92
C SER A 22 -22.52 6.54 -20.16
N ARG A 23 -22.30 5.22 -20.12
CA ARG A 23 -23.36 4.21 -20.19
C ARG A 23 -23.44 3.41 -18.88
N GLN A 24 -24.62 2.91 -18.57
CA GLN A 24 -24.80 1.96 -17.47
C GLN A 24 -24.46 0.54 -17.97
N LEU A 25 -23.69 -0.21 -17.19
CA LEU A 25 -23.40 -1.62 -17.38
C LEU A 25 -24.39 -2.48 -16.58
N ASP A 26 -24.67 -3.68 -17.08
CA ASP A 26 -25.20 -4.74 -16.22
C ASP A 26 -24.05 -5.47 -15.49
N VAL A 27 -24.40 -6.24 -14.46
CA VAL A 27 -23.43 -6.92 -13.58
C VAL A 27 -22.65 -8.02 -14.34
N ASP A 28 -23.28 -8.65 -15.32
CA ASP A 28 -22.70 -9.75 -16.10
C ASP A 28 -21.71 -9.23 -17.17
N GLU A 29 -21.96 -8.07 -17.77
CA GLU A 29 -21.08 -7.34 -18.70
C GLU A 29 -19.82 -6.81 -18.00
N ALA A 30 -19.92 -6.43 -16.73
CA ALA A 30 -18.77 -5.96 -15.94
C ALA A 30 -17.78 -7.09 -15.56
N SER A 31 -18.23 -8.35 -15.59
CA SER A 31 -17.50 -9.49 -15.01
C SER A 31 -16.71 -10.36 -16.01
N ASN A 32 -16.53 -9.93 -17.27
CA ASN A 32 -16.01 -10.81 -18.33
C ASN A 32 -14.85 -10.20 -19.14
N LEU A 33 -13.59 -10.58 -18.83
CA LEU A 33 -12.42 -10.52 -19.75
C LEU A 33 -11.15 -11.12 -19.14
N ALA A 34 -10.71 -12.32 -19.59
CA ALA A 34 -9.29 -12.73 -19.63
C ALA A 34 -9.08 -14.07 -20.38
N ALA A 35 -8.23 -14.09 -21.41
CA ALA A 35 -7.61 -15.32 -21.93
C ALA A 35 -6.27 -15.02 -22.65
N THR A 36 -5.28 -15.95 -22.52
CA THR A 36 -4.30 -16.46 -23.54
C THR A 36 -2.75 -16.42 -23.24
N ARG A 37 -2.09 -17.62 -23.28
CA ARG A 37 -0.74 -18.20 -23.72
C ARG A 37 0.68 -17.58 -23.53
N PHE A 38 1.71 -18.49 -23.52
CA PHE A 38 3.16 -18.48 -23.09
C PHE A 38 4.26 -17.96 -24.05
N SER A 39 5.51 -17.72 -23.56
CA SER A 39 6.62 -17.05 -24.29
C SER A 39 7.99 -17.78 -24.29
N ALA A 40 9.01 -17.18 -24.91
CA ALA A 40 10.38 -17.70 -24.97
C ALA A 40 11.18 -17.62 -23.64
N ALA A 41 10.79 -16.73 -22.73
CA ALA A 41 11.43 -16.61 -21.42
C ALA A 41 11.20 -17.87 -20.55
N ASP A 42 10.10 -18.56 -20.82
CA ASP A 42 9.64 -19.78 -20.17
C ASP A 42 10.58 -20.95 -20.41
N VAL A 43 11.12 -21.02 -21.64
CA VAL A 43 12.08 -22.06 -22.04
C VAL A 43 13.41 -21.87 -21.32
N THR A 44 13.92 -20.64 -21.25
CA THR A 44 15.19 -20.34 -20.57
C THR A 44 15.12 -20.65 -19.07
N PHE A 45 14.03 -20.28 -18.40
CA PHE A 45 13.85 -20.59 -16.99
C PHE A 45 13.89 -22.09 -16.70
N MET A 46 13.20 -22.90 -17.51
CA MET A 46 13.17 -24.35 -17.33
C MET A 46 14.54 -25.00 -17.50
N GLN A 47 15.42 -24.43 -18.34
CA GLN A 47 16.79 -24.92 -18.52
C GLN A 47 17.69 -24.55 -17.33
N ASP A 48 17.59 -23.31 -16.84
CA ASP A 48 18.42 -22.81 -15.74
C ASP A 48 18.04 -23.46 -14.39
N MET A 49 16.73 -23.64 -14.15
CA MET A 49 16.23 -24.22 -12.90
C MET A 49 16.58 -25.70 -12.73
N ILE A 50 16.73 -26.46 -13.83
CA ILE A 50 17.25 -27.84 -13.79
C ILE A 50 18.66 -27.90 -13.18
N VAL A 51 19.51 -26.93 -13.51
CA VAL A 51 20.89 -26.88 -13.02
C VAL A 51 20.92 -26.45 -11.55
N HIS A 52 20.05 -25.50 -11.17
CA HIS A 52 19.91 -25.02 -9.78
C HIS A 52 19.46 -26.14 -8.83
N HIS A 53 18.40 -26.89 -9.19
CA HIS A 53 17.87 -27.99 -8.37
C HIS A 53 18.88 -29.13 -8.17
N GLN A 54 19.80 -29.35 -9.11
CA GLN A 54 20.81 -30.39 -8.98
C GLN A 54 21.79 -30.12 -7.82
N GLN A 55 22.10 -28.84 -7.49
CA GLN A 55 22.98 -28.53 -6.37
C GLN A 55 22.31 -28.73 -5.00
N ALA A 56 20.99 -28.51 -4.89
CA ALA A 56 20.23 -28.85 -3.67
C ALA A 56 20.29 -30.35 -3.37
N VAL A 57 20.15 -31.20 -4.40
CA VAL A 57 20.30 -32.66 -4.30
C VAL A 57 21.70 -33.05 -3.83
N ASP A 58 22.74 -32.40 -4.37
CA ASP A 58 24.13 -32.66 -3.98
C ASP A 58 24.42 -32.25 -2.52
N MET A 59 23.85 -31.14 -2.03
CA MET A 59 23.94 -30.73 -0.62
C MET A 59 23.20 -31.69 0.31
N ALA A 60 21.99 -32.10 -0.05
CA ALA A 60 21.15 -33.01 0.75
C ALA A 60 21.82 -34.38 0.94
N ALA A 61 22.56 -34.86 -0.05
CA ALA A 61 23.28 -36.13 0.00
C ALA A 61 24.35 -36.20 1.10
N LEU A 62 24.85 -35.06 1.60
CA LEU A 62 25.87 -35.02 2.66
C LEU A 62 25.30 -35.26 4.07
N VAL A 63 23.99 -35.07 4.29
CA VAL A 63 23.41 -34.97 5.63
C VAL A 63 23.49 -36.27 6.43
N ALA A 64 23.25 -37.42 5.78
CA ALA A 64 23.14 -38.71 6.46
C ALA A 64 24.43 -39.15 7.19
N ASP A 65 25.61 -38.69 6.71
CA ASP A 65 26.91 -39.05 7.27
C ASP A 65 27.47 -37.98 8.22
N ARG A 66 26.76 -36.87 8.45
CA ARG A 66 27.29 -35.66 9.11
C ARG A 66 26.53 -35.20 10.35
N THR A 67 25.29 -35.65 10.55
CA THR A 67 24.49 -35.31 11.73
C THR A 67 23.66 -36.49 12.23
N ALA A 68 23.41 -36.52 13.54
CA ALA A 68 22.53 -37.50 14.19
C ALA A 68 21.14 -36.94 14.52
N ARG A 69 20.85 -35.67 14.15
CA ARG A 69 19.54 -35.05 14.42
C ARG A 69 18.48 -35.56 13.45
N ASN A 70 17.45 -36.20 13.99
CA ASN A 70 16.36 -36.76 13.18
C ASN A 70 15.62 -35.70 12.35
N GLU A 71 15.46 -34.48 12.86
CA GLU A 71 14.80 -33.36 12.16
C GLU A 71 15.57 -32.97 10.89
N MET A 72 16.90 -32.95 10.94
CA MET A 72 17.77 -32.62 9.80
C MET A 72 17.82 -33.75 8.76
N ILE A 73 17.89 -35.01 9.22
CA ILE A 73 17.84 -36.19 8.34
C ILE A 73 16.51 -36.22 7.58
N GLU A 74 15.41 -35.93 8.26
CA GLU A 74 14.08 -35.91 7.67
C GLU A 74 13.88 -34.74 6.70
N LEU A 75 14.44 -33.55 7.00
CA LEU A 75 14.46 -32.42 6.08
C LEU A 75 15.23 -32.75 4.79
N SER A 76 16.43 -33.32 4.90
CA SER A 76 17.28 -33.67 3.75
C SER A 76 16.63 -34.68 2.80
N ARG A 77 15.89 -35.67 3.33
CA ARG A 77 15.18 -36.66 2.51
C ARG A 77 14.04 -36.03 1.72
N ARG A 78 13.34 -35.04 2.30
CA ARG A 78 12.27 -34.33 1.60
C ARG A 78 12.82 -33.53 0.43
N ILE A 79 13.86 -32.73 0.68
CA ILE A 79 14.56 -31.93 -0.34
C ILE A 79 15.06 -32.82 -1.49
N ASP A 80 15.70 -33.95 -1.19
CA ASP A 80 16.22 -34.86 -2.21
C ASP A 80 15.13 -35.44 -3.13
N LEU A 81 13.95 -35.75 -2.57
CA LEU A 81 12.84 -36.34 -3.32
C LEU A 81 12.10 -35.29 -4.15
N SER A 82 11.75 -34.14 -3.58
CA SER A 82 11.02 -33.08 -4.29
C SER A 82 11.83 -32.54 -5.47
N GLN A 83 13.10 -32.18 -5.24
CA GLN A 83 13.96 -31.56 -6.24
C GLN A 83 14.24 -32.51 -7.43
N LYS A 84 14.30 -33.83 -7.21
CA LYS A 84 14.47 -34.83 -8.29
C LYS A 84 13.21 -34.97 -9.16
N ASP A 85 12.04 -34.93 -8.55
CA ASP A 85 10.76 -35.01 -9.27
C ASP A 85 10.52 -33.75 -10.11
N GLU A 86 10.87 -32.57 -9.58
CA GLU A 86 10.82 -31.29 -10.29
C GLU A 86 11.78 -31.25 -11.49
N ILE A 87 13.01 -31.79 -11.36
CA ILE A 87 13.95 -31.95 -12.48
C ILE A 87 13.37 -32.83 -13.60
N ALA A 88 12.65 -33.90 -13.25
CA ALA A 88 12.03 -34.79 -14.23
C ALA A 88 10.90 -34.08 -14.98
N PHE A 89 10.09 -33.29 -14.27
CA PHE A 89 9.03 -32.48 -14.85
C PHE A 89 9.58 -31.45 -15.85
N MET A 90 10.59 -30.66 -15.48
CA MET A 90 11.17 -29.63 -16.36
C MET A 90 11.70 -30.21 -17.67
N LYS A 91 12.33 -31.39 -17.60
CA LYS A 91 12.81 -32.11 -18.78
C LYS A 91 11.67 -32.55 -19.69
N GLY A 92 10.59 -33.10 -19.13
CA GLY A 92 9.39 -33.47 -19.90
C GLY A 92 8.73 -32.26 -20.57
N TRP A 93 8.58 -31.16 -19.83
CA TRP A 93 7.98 -29.92 -20.34
C TRP A 93 8.73 -29.34 -21.55
N LEU A 94 10.07 -29.36 -21.52
CA LEU A 94 10.93 -28.92 -22.64
C LEU A 94 10.83 -29.86 -23.85
N GLN A 95 10.79 -31.18 -23.61
CA GLN A 95 10.69 -32.19 -24.67
C GLN A 95 9.35 -32.13 -25.43
N ASP A 96 8.23 -31.96 -24.72
CA ASP A 96 6.88 -31.87 -25.30
C ASP A 96 6.69 -30.63 -26.20
N ARG A 97 7.62 -29.67 -26.15
CA ARG A 97 7.60 -28.41 -26.90
C ARG A 97 8.79 -28.27 -27.86
N ASP A 98 9.44 -29.40 -28.19
CA ASP A 98 10.59 -29.53 -29.09
C ASP A 98 11.78 -28.61 -28.71
N GLN A 99 11.98 -28.33 -27.42
CA GLN A 99 13.08 -27.50 -26.91
C GLN A 99 14.29 -28.35 -26.49
N PRO A 100 15.53 -27.84 -26.62
CA PRO A 100 16.73 -28.58 -26.24
C PRO A 100 16.83 -28.72 -24.71
N LEU A 101 17.27 -29.89 -24.25
CA LEU A 101 17.61 -30.14 -22.84
C LEU A 101 19.03 -29.67 -22.52
N PRO A 102 19.28 -29.16 -21.29
CA PRO A 102 20.64 -28.83 -20.87
C PRO A 102 21.49 -30.10 -20.70
N GLU A 103 22.74 -30.08 -21.19
CA GLU A 103 23.69 -31.19 -21.01
C GLU A 103 24.23 -31.21 -19.57
N LEU A 104 23.89 -32.24 -18.80
CA LEU A 104 24.31 -32.40 -17.40
C LEU A 104 25.59 -33.23 -17.22
N LYS A 105 26.43 -33.38 -18.25
CA LYS A 105 27.61 -34.26 -18.21
C LYS A 105 28.94 -33.53 -18.40
N GLY A 106 29.75 -33.57 -17.33
CA GLY A 106 31.20 -33.82 -17.41
C GLY A 106 32.12 -32.61 -17.54
N ASP A 107 32.73 -32.24 -16.42
CA ASP A 107 34.13 -31.81 -16.24
C ASP A 107 34.76 -30.67 -17.07
N HIS A 108 34.06 -29.92 -17.93
CA HIS A 108 34.73 -28.87 -18.75
C HIS A 108 34.02 -27.52 -18.95
N HIS A 109 33.21 -27.04 -18.01
CA HIS A 109 32.73 -25.64 -18.00
C HIS A 109 32.84 -24.96 -16.62
N GLU A 110 34.05 -24.85 -16.07
CA GLU A 110 34.31 -24.23 -14.76
C GLU A 110 33.93 -22.73 -14.62
N GLY A 111 33.34 -22.09 -15.63
CA GLY A 111 33.09 -20.64 -15.65
C GLY A 111 31.64 -20.17 -15.53
N ALA A 112 30.64 -21.01 -15.82
CA ALA A 112 29.24 -20.56 -15.98
C ALA A 112 28.25 -21.13 -14.93
N HIS A 113 28.66 -22.15 -14.17
CA HIS A 113 27.76 -22.84 -13.23
C HIS A 113 27.72 -22.24 -11.81
N ALA A 114 28.64 -21.31 -11.49
CA ALA A 114 28.76 -20.68 -10.16
C ALA A 114 28.11 -19.27 -10.07
N THR A 115 27.33 -18.85 -11.08
CA THR A 115 26.84 -17.47 -11.21
C THR A 115 25.32 -17.31 -11.06
N MET A 116 24.57 -18.37 -10.75
CA MET A 116 23.12 -18.29 -10.50
C MET A 116 22.83 -17.91 -9.04
N GLU A 117 21.81 -17.09 -8.83
CA GLU A 117 21.47 -16.52 -7.53
C GLU A 117 21.14 -17.62 -6.50
N GLY A 118 21.70 -17.49 -5.29
CA GLY A 118 21.51 -18.45 -4.19
C GLY A 118 22.41 -19.69 -4.19
N MET A 119 23.08 -20.02 -5.31
CA MET A 119 23.96 -21.21 -5.38
C MET A 119 25.15 -21.11 -4.41
N ALA A 120 25.51 -22.23 -3.77
CA ALA A 120 26.72 -22.37 -2.98
C ALA A 120 27.96 -22.44 -3.89
N SER A 121 29.01 -21.69 -3.54
CA SER A 121 30.29 -21.74 -4.26
C SER A 121 31.01 -23.09 -4.06
N PRO A 122 31.92 -23.50 -4.98
CA PRO A 122 32.71 -24.71 -4.80
C PRO A 122 33.51 -24.76 -3.49
N ALA A 123 33.94 -23.60 -2.97
CA ALA A 123 34.61 -23.49 -1.68
C ALA A 123 33.66 -23.77 -0.51
N GLN A 124 32.45 -23.19 -0.53
CA GLN A 124 31.41 -23.45 0.47
C GLN A 124 30.94 -24.91 0.46
N MET A 125 30.81 -25.52 -0.72
CA MET A 125 30.49 -26.95 -0.85
C MET A 125 31.58 -27.84 -0.26
N LYS A 126 32.86 -27.49 -0.47
CA LYS A 126 34.00 -28.21 0.12
C LYS A 126 34.06 -28.06 1.64
N GLU A 127 33.75 -26.86 2.15
CA GLU A 127 33.70 -26.56 3.57
C GLU A 127 32.54 -27.27 4.27
N LEU A 128 31.34 -27.22 3.68
CA LEU A 128 30.17 -27.97 4.15
C LEU A 128 30.49 -29.48 4.23
N ALA A 129 31.12 -30.05 3.20
CA ALA A 129 31.50 -31.47 3.17
C ALA A 129 32.55 -31.89 4.23
N ALA A 130 33.31 -30.91 4.77
CA ALA A 130 34.33 -31.12 5.80
C ALA A 130 33.82 -30.85 7.23
N SER A 131 32.61 -30.30 7.39
CA SER A 131 31.99 -29.98 8.70
C SER A 131 31.16 -31.16 9.26
N GLU A 132 30.95 -31.21 10.57
CA GLU A 132 30.17 -32.27 11.26
C GLU A 132 29.34 -31.70 12.43
N GLY A 133 28.26 -32.39 12.82
CA GLY A 133 27.46 -32.05 14.01
C GLY A 133 26.73 -30.71 13.91
N ALA A 134 26.71 -29.93 15.00
CA ALA A 134 25.94 -28.68 15.05
C ALA A 134 26.46 -27.61 14.09
N ASP A 135 27.77 -27.61 13.78
CA ASP A 135 28.36 -26.68 12.82
C ASP A 135 27.91 -27.03 11.39
N PHE A 136 27.81 -28.32 11.07
CA PHE A 136 27.19 -28.80 9.83
C PHE A 136 25.71 -28.42 9.75
N ASP A 137 24.93 -28.64 10.83
CA ASP A 137 23.49 -28.34 10.85
C ASP A 137 23.22 -26.85 10.56
N ASN A 138 23.97 -25.94 11.19
CA ASN A 138 23.82 -24.50 11.00
C ASN A 138 24.23 -24.07 9.58
N MET A 139 25.39 -24.54 9.11
CA MET A 139 25.86 -24.20 7.76
C MET A 139 24.94 -24.76 6.66
N PHE A 140 24.39 -25.96 6.86
CA PHE A 140 23.39 -26.55 5.96
C PHE A 140 22.12 -25.70 5.90
N LEU A 141 21.55 -25.30 7.04
CA LEU A 141 20.33 -24.50 7.09
C LEU A 141 20.55 -23.11 6.45
N GLN A 142 21.65 -22.44 6.75
CA GLN A 142 21.96 -21.13 6.16
C GLN A 142 22.16 -21.21 4.64
N LEU A 143 22.92 -22.20 4.16
CA LEU A 143 23.15 -22.38 2.73
C LEU A 143 21.87 -22.80 2.01
N MET A 144 21.06 -23.68 2.59
CA MET A 144 19.81 -24.15 1.98
C MET A 144 18.72 -23.08 1.98
N ILE A 145 18.60 -22.26 3.03
CA ILE A 145 17.71 -21.08 3.04
C ILE A 145 18.10 -20.14 1.91
N LYS A 146 19.39 -19.78 1.82
CA LYS A 146 19.88 -18.86 0.77
C LYS A 146 19.74 -19.46 -0.65
N HIS A 147 19.93 -20.76 -0.78
CA HIS A 147 19.73 -21.50 -2.04
C HIS A 147 18.26 -21.41 -2.48
N HIS A 148 17.34 -21.67 -1.56
CA HIS A 148 15.90 -21.58 -1.79
C HIS A 148 15.43 -20.16 -2.11
N GLU A 149 15.97 -19.14 -1.42
CA GLU A 149 15.74 -17.73 -1.75
C GLU A 149 16.22 -17.39 -3.17
N GLY A 150 17.31 -18.00 -3.62
CA GLY A 150 17.79 -17.90 -5.01
C GLY A 150 16.80 -18.45 -6.02
N ALA A 151 16.22 -19.63 -5.76
CA ALA A 151 15.16 -20.21 -6.60
C ALA A 151 13.92 -19.30 -6.67
N LEU A 152 13.53 -18.69 -5.54
CA LEU A 152 12.44 -17.69 -5.48
C LEU A 152 12.76 -16.43 -6.29
N SER A 153 14.00 -15.96 -6.25
CA SER A 153 14.43 -14.81 -7.06
C SER A 153 14.41 -15.12 -8.56
N MET A 154 14.86 -16.32 -8.95
CA MET A 154 14.80 -16.79 -10.35
C MET A 154 13.36 -16.92 -10.85
N VAL A 155 12.43 -17.43 -10.03
CA VAL A 155 10.99 -17.40 -10.34
C VAL A 155 10.48 -15.96 -10.47
N GLY A 156 10.86 -15.07 -9.55
CA GLY A 156 10.49 -13.65 -9.62
C GLY A 156 11.03 -12.93 -10.86
N ALA A 157 12.24 -13.28 -11.31
CA ALA A 157 12.85 -12.74 -12.52
C ALA A 157 12.16 -13.26 -13.79
N LEU A 158 11.72 -14.53 -13.80
CA LEU A 158 10.87 -15.06 -14.86
C LEU A 158 9.57 -14.25 -14.93
N LEU A 159 8.83 -14.11 -13.83
CA LEU A 159 7.51 -13.48 -13.79
C LEU A 159 7.50 -11.99 -14.15
N LYS A 160 8.66 -11.31 -14.08
CA LYS A 160 8.82 -9.90 -14.50
C LYS A 160 8.93 -9.71 -16.02
N LYS A 161 9.16 -10.76 -16.80
CA LYS A 161 9.30 -10.66 -18.25
C LYS A 161 7.92 -10.61 -18.93
N PRO A 162 7.61 -9.62 -19.78
CA PRO A 162 6.34 -9.58 -20.50
C PRO A 162 6.15 -10.82 -21.36
N GLY A 163 5.02 -11.52 -21.20
CA GLY A 163 4.74 -12.75 -21.94
C GLY A 163 5.21 -14.06 -21.26
N SER A 164 5.92 -14.03 -20.13
CA SER A 164 6.39 -15.23 -19.42
C SER A 164 5.41 -15.81 -18.39
N ALA A 165 5.55 -17.12 -18.14
CA ALA A 165 4.73 -17.98 -17.30
C ALA A 165 3.23 -17.88 -17.62
N TYR A 166 2.87 -17.73 -18.90
CA TYR A 166 1.46 -17.76 -19.33
C TYR A 166 0.99 -19.19 -19.65
N ASP A 167 1.87 -20.19 -19.61
CA ASP A 167 1.52 -21.62 -19.69
C ASP A 167 1.07 -22.05 -18.29
N PRO A 168 -0.19 -22.49 -18.10
CA PRO A 168 -0.70 -22.91 -16.80
C PRO A 168 0.17 -23.98 -16.13
N VAL A 169 0.75 -24.90 -16.91
CA VAL A 169 1.60 -26.00 -16.41
C VAL A 169 2.97 -25.46 -15.94
N LEU A 170 3.49 -24.43 -16.61
CA LEU A 170 4.73 -23.77 -16.17
C LEU A 170 4.50 -22.85 -14.97
N PHE A 171 3.39 -22.10 -14.98
CA PHE A 171 3.03 -21.23 -13.87
C PHE A 171 2.78 -22.05 -12.60
N GLU A 172 2.07 -23.18 -12.75
CA GLU A 172 1.89 -24.21 -11.73
C GLU A 172 3.24 -24.70 -11.18
N PHE A 173 4.17 -25.06 -12.05
CA PHE A 173 5.49 -25.49 -11.64
C PHE A 173 6.32 -24.39 -10.94
N THR A 174 6.25 -23.14 -11.42
CA THR A 174 6.91 -21.99 -10.74
C THR A 174 6.29 -21.70 -9.37
N THR A 175 5.00 -22.01 -9.22
CA THR A 175 4.26 -21.90 -7.96
C THR A 175 4.62 -23.03 -7.01
N ASP A 176 4.79 -24.26 -7.51
CA ASP A 176 5.22 -25.42 -6.72
C ASP A 176 6.65 -25.21 -6.19
N ILE A 177 7.60 -24.77 -7.03
CA ILE A 177 8.93 -24.33 -6.57
C ILE A 177 8.78 -23.23 -5.51
N THR A 178 7.93 -22.22 -5.76
CA THR A 178 7.76 -21.12 -4.81
C THR A 178 7.24 -21.61 -3.47
N ASN A 179 6.30 -22.55 -3.47
CA ASN A 179 5.61 -23.02 -2.29
C ASN A 179 6.44 -24.03 -1.49
N ASP A 180 7.07 -24.99 -2.16
CA ASP A 180 7.91 -26.00 -1.51
C ASP A 180 9.17 -25.33 -0.93
N GLN A 181 9.82 -24.46 -1.71
CA GLN A 181 11.00 -23.73 -1.24
C GLN A 181 10.64 -22.75 -0.10
N LYS A 182 9.48 -22.07 -0.13
CA LYS A 182 9.01 -21.24 0.99
C LYS A 182 8.63 -22.07 2.21
N ALA A 183 7.94 -23.20 2.06
CA ALA A 183 7.57 -24.07 3.18
C ALA A 183 8.81 -24.65 3.87
N GLU A 184 9.82 -25.00 3.09
CA GLU A 184 11.13 -25.40 3.61
C GLU A 184 11.83 -24.23 4.29
N ILE A 185 11.84 -23.02 3.71
CA ILE A 185 12.34 -21.81 4.40
C ILE A 185 11.58 -21.58 5.72
N THR A 186 10.25 -21.59 5.72
CA THR A 186 9.42 -21.36 6.91
C THR A 186 9.62 -22.42 7.97
N ARG A 187 9.81 -23.69 7.61
CA ARG A 187 10.20 -24.72 8.59
C ARG A 187 11.59 -24.44 9.16
N MET A 188 12.55 -24.09 8.30
CA MET A 188 13.91 -23.74 8.74
C MET A 188 13.92 -22.46 9.60
N THR A 189 13.04 -21.50 9.33
CA THR A 189 12.87 -20.22 10.07
C THR A 189 12.00 -20.39 11.32
N ALA A 190 11.01 -21.27 11.36
CA ALA A 190 10.25 -21.60 12.57
C ALA A 190 11.09 -22.40 13.57
N MET A 191 12.01 -23.23 13.05
CA MET A 191 13.12 -23.77 13.84
C MET A 191 14.04 -22.65 14.39
N LEU A 192 13.85 -21.39 13.95
CA LEU A 192 14.53 -20.17 14.38
C LEU A 192 13.69 -19.22 15.30
N THR A 193 12.34 -19.14 15.20
CA THR A 193 11.52 -17.96 15.69
C THR A 193 10.55 -18.09 16.91
N GLY A 194 10.28 -19.22 17.56
CA GLY A 194 9.17 -19.36 18.55
C GLY A 194 9.18 -18.56 19.89
N PHE A 195 9.25 -17.21 19.92
CA PHE A 195 9.39 -16.39 21.17
C PHE A 195 8.64 -15.01 21.31
N SER A 196 7.68 -14.59 20.47
CA SER A 196 7.00 -13.24 20.59
C SER A 196 5.69 -13.21 21.42
N ALA A 197 5.29 -12.03 21.97
CA ALA A 197 4.14 -11.82 22.87
C ALA A 197 3.06 -10.81 22.40
N ASP A 198 3.16 -10.24 21.19
CA ASP A 198 2.15 -9.31 20.64
C ASP A 198 0.85 -10.06 20.25
N PRO A 199 -0.36 -9.55 20.59
CA PRO A 199 -1.63 -10.25 20.35
C PRO A 199 -2.03 -10.36 18.87
N ARG A 200 -1.36 -9.65 17.95
CA ARG A 200 -1.53 -9.82 16.50
C ARG A 200 -0.79 -11.04 15.96
N VAL A 201 0.11 -11.64 16.74
CA VAL A 201 0.92 -12.79 16.30
C VAL A 201 0.08 -14.07 16.31
N GLY A 202 -0.10 -14.66 15.13
CA GLY A 202 -0.77 -15.95 14.98
C GLY A 202 -2.30 -15.86 14.89
N LEU A 203 -2.84 -14.71 14.47
CA LEU A 203 -4.26 -14.57 14.15
C LEU A 203 -4.67 -15.58 13.07
N SER A 204 -5.82 -16.23 13.27
CA SER A 204 -6.38 -17.19 12.32
C SER A 204 -6.76 -16.54 10.99
N ALA A 205 -6.43 -17.20 9.88
CA ALA A 205 -6.70 -16.71 8.53
C ALA A 205 -8.21 -16.68 8.20
N GLY A 206 -8.60 -15.85 7.23
CA GLY A 206 -9.97 -15.82 6.68
C GLY A 206 -10.23 -14.60 5.79
N TYR A 207 -11.03 -14.77 4.73
CA TYR A 207 -11.34 -13.64 3.84
C TYR A 207 -12.25 -12.61 4.52
N LEU A 208 -13.39 -13.06 5.05
CA LEU A 208 -14.37 -12.19 5.73
C LEU A 208 -14.42 -12.44 7.24
N ASP A 209 -13.87 -13.56 7.69
CA ASP A 209 -13.99 -14.12 9.04
C ASP A 209 -12.63 -14.40 9.69
N ALA A 210 -11.55 -13.78 9.18
CA ALA A 210 -10.25 -13.79 9.86
C ALA A 210 -10.38 -13.33 11.31
N GLU A 211 -9.56 -13.93 12.18
CA GLU A 211 -9.43 -13.48 13.55
C GLU A 211 -8.88 -12.04 13.56
N THR A 212 -9.37 -11.24 14.49
CA THR A 212 -9.03 -9.82 14.57
C THR A 212 -8.44 -9.47 15.91
N ALA A 213 -7.44 -8.59 15.92
CA ALA A 213 -6.96 -7.92 17.12
C ALA A 213 -7.22 -6.42 16.98
N ILE A 214 -7.81 -5.83 18.00
CA ILE A 214 -8.14 -4.40 18.03
C ILE A 214 -7.76 -3.81 19.38
N SER A 215 -7.24 -2.58 19.39
CA SER A 215 -6.91 -1.84 20.60
C SER A 215 -7.20 -0.35 20.41
N ASN A 216 -7.92 0.23 21.38
CA ASN A 216 -8.32 1.65 21.44
C ASN A 216 -9.06 2.15 20.18
N LEU A 217 -9.73 1.23 19.50
CA LEU A 217 -10.53 1.47 18.30
C LEU A 217 -11.80 0.61 18.36
N GLU A 218 -12.85 1.11 17.74
CA GLU A 218 -14.07 0.36 17.46
C GLU A 218 -14.25 0.24 15.94
N LEU A 219 -14.45 -0.98 15.43
CA LEU A 219 -14.85 -1.20 14.03
C LEU A 219 -16.35 -0.96 13.90
N LEU A 220 -16.74 0.16 13.27
CA LEU A 220 -18.14 0.55 13.12
C LEU A 220 -18.82 -0.14 11.93
N ALA A 221 -18.11 -0.21 10.81
CA ALA A 221 -18.60 -0.85 9.59
C ALA A 221 -17.50 -1.48 8.77
N SER A 222 -17.87 -2.54 8.04
CA SER A 222 -17.04 -3.21 7.05
C SER A 222 -17.90 -3.50 5.83
N LEU A 223 -17.63 -2.81 4.73
CA LEU A 223 -18.35 -2.94 3.47
C LEU A 223 -17.51 -3.78 2.50
N PRO A 224 -18.07 -4.85 1.91
CA PRO A 224 -17.38 -5.62 0.90
C PRO A 224 -17.15 -4.79 -0.37
N ARG A 225 -16.27 -5.27 -1.25
CA ARG A 225 -16.11 -4.67 -2.59
C ARG A 225 -17.44 -4.69 -3.36
N PRO A 226 -17.81 -3.59 -4.04
CA PRO A 226 -19.01 -3.53 -4.87
C PRO A 226 -19.02 -4.53 -6.04
N GLU A 227 -20.21 -4.85 -6.55
CA GLU A 227 -20.36 -5.64 -7.78
C GLU A 227 -19.61 -4.97 -8.95
N GLY A 228 -18.97 -5.79 -9.80
CA GLY A 228 -18.09 -5.32 -10.88
C GLY A 228 -16.67 -4.93 -10.46
N PHE A 229 -16.36 -4.98 -9.16
CA PHE A 229 -15.04 -4.70 -8.58
C PHE A 229 -14.41 -5.93 -7.90
N TYR A 230 -14.82 -7.13 -8.33
CA TYR A 230 -14.21 -8.41 -8.00
C TYR A 230 -14.68 -9.46 -9.00
N ASP A 231 -13.99 -10.59 -9.07
CA ASP A 231 -14.48 -11.79 -9.77
C ASP A 231 -15.37 -12.59 -8.81
N PRO A 232 -16.68 -12.78 -9.08
CA PRO A 232 -17.56 -13.55 -8.21
C PRO A 232 -17.16 -15.02 -8.03
N GLN A 233 -16.43 -15.59 -8.99
CA GLN A 233 -15.91 -16.97 -8.92
C GLN A 233 -14.55 -17.03 -8.21
N ASN A 234 -13.88 -15.88 -8.05
CA ASN A 234 -12.58 -15.77 -7.42
C ASN A 234 -12.45 -14.46 -6.61
N PRO A 235 -13.23 -14.29 -5.53
CA PRO A 235 -13.37 -13.02 -4.83
C PRO A 235 -12.12 -12.58 -4.07
N ILE A 236 -11.13 -13.45 -3.87
CA ILE A 236 -9.84 -13.09 -3.25
C ILE A 236 -8.66 -13.16 -4.21
N GLY A 237 -8.91 -13.50 -5.49
CA GLY A 237 -7.86 -13.60 -6.50
C GLY A 237 -6.92 -14.79 -6.32
N LEU A 238 -7.42 -15.93 -5.81
CA LEU A 238 -6.68 -17.20 -5.74
C LEU A 238 -6.15 -17.62 -7.11
N SER A 239 -5.07 -18.39 -7.09
CA SER A 239 -4.62 -19.09 -8.29
C SER A 239 -5.69 -20.09 -8.75
N LEU A 240 -5.80 -20.32 -10.05
CA LEU A 240 -6.78 -21.27 -10.60
C LEU A 240 -6.51 -22.72 -10.20
N LYS A 241 -5.24 -23.07 -9.99
CA LYS A 241 -4.87 -24.39 -9.46
C LYS A 241 -5.50 -24.61 -8.08
N ARG A 242 -5.54 -23.58 -7.22
CA ARG A 242 -6.21 -23.64 -5.92
C ARG A 242 -7.73 -23.72 -6.07
N LEU A 243 -8.34 -22.96 -6.98
CA LEU A 243 -9.77 -23.05 -7.29
C LEU A 243 -10.16 -24.47 -7.76
N GLU A 244 -9.39 -25.06 -8.67
CA GLU A 244 -9.59 -26.43 -9.15
C GLU A 244 -9.36 -27.49 -8.05
N ALA A 245 -8.42 -27.27 -7.13
CA ALA A 245 -8.19 -28.14 -5.99
C ALA A 245 -9.35 -28.06 -4.97
N GLU A 246 -9.85 -26.86 -4.68
CA GLU A 246 -11.01 -26.68 -3.81
C GLU A 246 -12.29 -27.26 -4.41
N ASP A 247 -12.50 -27.12 -5.71
CA ASP A 247 -13.63 -27.74 -6.39
C ASP A 247 -13.57 -29.27 -6.32
N LYS A 248 -12.37 -29.85 -6.44
CA LYS A 248 -12.14 -31.29 -6.25
C LYS A 248 -12.35 -31.73 -4.79
N GLU A 249 -11.88 -30.95 -3.81
CA GLU A 249 -12.11 -31.21 -2.38
C GLU A 249 -13.61 -31.13 -2.03
N LYS A 250 -14.32 -30.07 -2.44
CA LYS A 250 -15.76 -29.87 -2.25
C LYS A 250 -16.59 -30.93 -2.99
N ALA A 251 -16.18 -31.35 -4.19
CA ALA A 251 -16.81 -32.46 -4.91
C ALA A 251 -16.58 -33.81 -4.20
N GLY A 252 -15.38 -34.02 -3.64
CA GLY A 252 -15.03 -35.19 -2.85
C GLY A 252 -15.80 -35.28 -1.52
N GLU A 253 -16.01 -34.15 -0.83
CA GLU A 253 -16.84 -34.06 0.37
C GLU A 253 -18.32 -34.28 0.07
N LYS A 254 -18.87 -33.64 -0.99
CA LYS A 254 -20.24 -33.91 -1.44
C LYS A 254 -20.45 -35.36 -1.87
N ALA A 255 -19.43 -36.02 -2.43
CA ALA A 255 -19.48 -37.44 -2.74
C ALA A 255 -19.44 -38.32 -1.49
N LYS A 256 -18.70 -37.92 -0.44
CA LYS A 256 -18.70 -38.58 0.87
C LYS A 256 -20.02 -38.40 1.62
N ASP A 257 -20.63 -37.22 1.57
CA ASP A 257 -21.94 -36.95 2.18
C ASP A 257 -23.07 -37.69 1.45
N LYS A 258 -23.04 -37.74 0.11
CA LYS A 258 -23.99 -38.57 -0.67
C LYS A 258 -23.77 -40.07 -0.46
N ALA A 259 -22.54 -40.51 -0.18
CA ALA A 259 -22.24 -41.89 0.19
C ALA A 259 -22.64 -42.21 1.65
N ALA A 260 -22.75 -41.19 2.52
CA ALA A 260 -23.28 -41.33 3.87
C ALA A 260 -24.82 -41.37 3.88
N GLU A 261 -25.51 -40.66 2.98
CA GLU A 261 -26.97 -40.74 2.80
C GLU A 261 -27.44 -41.98 2.02
N LYS A 262 -26.61 -42.55 1.13
CA LYS A 262 -26.94 -43.77 0.35
C LYS A 262 -26.48 -45.08 1.02
N LYS A 263 -26.50 -45.15 2.36
CA LYS A 263 -26.24 -46.39 3.09
C LYS A 263 -27.48 -47.17 3.53
N ASP A 264 -28.66 -46.79 3.04
CA ASP A 264 -29.87 -47.62 3.04
C ASP A 264 -30.45 -47.63 1.63
N ASP A 265 -29.99 -48.60 0.83
CA ASP A 265 -30.71 -49.31 -0.25
C ASP A 265 -29.73 -49.76 -1.35
N ALA A 266 -29.66 -51.07 -1.52
CA ALA A 266 -28.68 -51.76 -2.33
C ALA A 266 -29.19 -52.10 -3.75
N GLU A 267 -28.20 -52.31 -4.63
CA GLU A 267 -28.18 -53.08 -5.88
C GLU A 267 -28.71 -52.44 -7.18
N GLY A 268 -27.86 -52.45 -8.22
CA GLY A 268 -28.29 -52.40 -9.63
C GLY A 268 -27.36 -51.73 -10.65
N GLU A 269 -26.46 -52.53 -11.25
CA GLU A 269 -26.09 -52.57 -12.68
C GLU A 269 -25.26 -51.46 -13.41
N THR A 270 -24.12 -51.95 -13.95
CA THR A 270 -23.48 -51.79 -15.29
C THR A 270 -22.98 -50.46 -15.85
N GLU A 271 -21.73 -50.52 -16.31
CA GLU A 271 -20.98 -49.60 -17.17
C GLU A 271 -21.64 -49.38 -18.55
N GLU A 272 -21.67 -48.13 -19.03
CA GLU A 272 -21.72 -47.84 -20.46
C GLU A 272 -21.02 -46.51 -20.79
N ASP A 273 -20.29 -46.54 -21.91
CA ASP A 273 -19.43 -45.51 -22.47
C ASP A 273 -20.12 -44.16 -22.77
N ALA A 274 -19.46 -43.06 -22.42
CA ALA A 274 -19.67 -41.77 -23.10
C ALA A 274 -18.36 -40.96 -23.17
N LYS A 275 -17.78 -40.89 -24.39
CA LYS A 275 -16.79 -39.90 -24.77
C LYS A 275 -17.44 -38.51 -24.81
N PRO A 276 -16.80 -37.43 -24.32
CA PRO A 276 -17.11 -36.09 -24.78
C PRO A 276 -16.15 -35.67 -25.90
N ASP A 277 -16.76 -35.07 -26.93
CA ASP A 277 -16.12 -34.41 -28.05
C ASP A 277 -15.21 -33.26 -27.61
N ARG A 278 -14.23 -33.00 -28.49
CA ARG A 278 -13.34 -31.84 -28.46
C ARG A 278 -14.13 -30.56 -28.68
N ASP A 279 -14.03 -29.62 -27.76
CA ASP A 279 -14.00 -28.21 -28.10
C ASP A 279 -12.89 -27.52 -27.29
N GLU A 280 -11.83 -27.15 -28.01
CA GLU A 280 -10.63 -26.53 -27.51
C GLU A 280 -10.84 -25.03 -27.39
N SER A 281 -10.69 -24.45 -26.18
CA SER A 281 -10.08 -23.13 -25.90
C SER A 281 -10.66 -22.46 -24.65
N LYS A 282 -10.28 -22.92 -23.45
CA LYS A 282 -10.42 -22.09 -22.24
C LYS A 282 -9.13 -22.18 -21.42
N SER A 283 -8.29 -21.17 -21.63
CA SER A 283 -7.01 -20.90 -20.97
C SER A 283 -7.29 -20.32 -19.59
N SER A 284 -6.82 -20.96 -18.52
CA SER A 284 -7.08 -20.54 -17.14
C SER A 284 -5.89 -19.69 -16.61
N ARG A 285 -6.13 -18.40 -16.34
CA ARG A 285 -5.23 -17.49 -15.56
C ARG A 285 -5.98 -16.73 -14.44
N ALA A 286 -5.38 -16.55 -13.26
CA ALA A 286 -5.93 -15.67 -12.22
C ALA A 286 -5.68 -14.19 -12.60
N PRO A 287 -6.61 -13.26 -12.34
CA PRO A 287 -6.53 -11.90 -12.87
C PRO A 287 -5.49 -11.05 -12.13
N PHE A 288 -4.52 -10.51 -12.88
CA PHE A 288 -3.55 -9.47 -12.47
C PHE A 288 -4.25 -8.35 -11.70
N LEU A 289 -3.97 -8.14 -10.40
CA LEU A 289 -4.46 -7.05 -9.51
C LEU A 289 -5.70 -6.30 -10.04
N SER A 290 -6.71 -6.95 -10.58
CA SER A 290 -7.51 -6.22 -11.59
C SER A 290 -8.45 -5.23 -10.92
N PHE A 291 -8.63 -5.43 -9.62
CA PHE A 291 -9.68 -4.94 -8.76
C PHE A 291 -9.17 -4.53 -7.37
N SER A 292 -7.86 -4.31 -7.21
CA SER A 292 -7.31 -3.83 -5.93
C SER A 292 -7.82 -2.42 -5.66
N ASN A 293 -8.39 -2.21 -4.47
CA ASN A 293 -8.70 -0.86 -4.00
C ASN A 293 -7.41 -0.09 -3.72
N THR A 294 -7.48 1.23 -3.91
CA THR A 294 -6.36 2.15 -3.67
C THR A 294 -6.79 3.31 -2.76
N ASP A 295 -6.28 4.52 -3.00
CA ASP A 295 -6.50 5.67 -2.15
C ASP A 295 -7.94 6.22 -2.14
N ILE A 296 -8.26 7.00 -1.11
CA ILE A 296 -9.58 7.60 -0.87
C ILE A 296 -9.46 9.12 -0.87
N ALA A 297 -10.34 9.79 -1.62
CA ALA A 297 -10.54 11.24 -1.52
C ALA A 297 -11.91 11.54 -0.91
N PHE A 298 -11.99 12.60 -0.11
CA PHE A 298 -13.22 13.00 0.59
C PHE A 298 -13.60 14.44 0.27
N ALA A 299 -14.90 14.69 0.11
CA ALA A 299 -15.44 16.04 -0.06
C ALA A 299 -16.85 16.14 0.58
N GLY A 300 -16.96 16.87 1.69
CA GLY A 300 -18.19 16.98 2.47
C GLY A 300 -18.67 15.60 2.94
N ASP A 301 -19.84 15.19 2.47
CA ASP A 301 -20.44 13.89 2.77
C ASP A 301 -20.08 12.80 1.74
N ILE A 302 -19.07 13.02 0.90
CA ILE A 302 -18.70 12.10 -0.19
C ILE A 302 -17.32 11.48 0.08
N ALA A 303 -17.21 10.17 -0.13
CA ALA A 303 -15.94 9.46 -0.21
C ALA A 303 -15.82 8.79 -1.59
N VAL A 304 -14.70 8.98 -2.28
CA VAL A 304 -14.37 8.29 -3.54
C VAL A 304 -13.21 7.35 -3.28
N VAL A 305 -13.45 6.05 -3.41
CA VAL A 305 -12.41 5.01 -3.25
C VAL A 305 -11.89 4.61 -4.62
N GLY A 306 -10.59 4.86 -4.84
CA GLY A 306 -9.85 4.47 -6.03
C GLY A 306 -9.71 2.95 -6.16
N ASN A 307 -9.51 2.49 -7.39
CA ASN A 307 -9.29 1.08 -7.69
C ASN A 307 -8.56 0.90 -9.01
N TYR A 308 -7.78 -0.18 -9.14
CA TYR A 308 -7.14 -0.53 -10.41
C TYR A 308 -8.11 -0.73 -11.59
N HIS A 309 -9.40 -0.97 -11.32
CA HIS A 309 -10.49 -1.12 -12.29
C HIS A 309 -11.30 0.17 -12.54
N GLY A 310 -11.08 1.23 -11.77
CA GLY A 310 -11.90 2.44 -11.80
C GLY A 310 -12.03 3.08 -10.43
N PHE A 311 -13.23 3.40 -9.97
CA PHE A 311 -13.46 3.93 -8.62
C PHE A 311 -14.90 3.74 -8.16
N ASN A 312 -15.14 3.85 -6.86
CA ASN A 312 -16.45 3.74 -6.23
C ASN A 312 -16.76 5.01 -5.44
N ILE A 313 -17.99 5.53 -5.55
CA ILE A 313 -18.44 6.73 -4.84
C ILE A 313 -19.41 6.33 -3.73
N TYR A 314 -19.18 6.82 -2.52
CA TYR A 314 -19.98 6.58 -1.34
C TYR A 314 -20.51 7.89 -0.73
N ASP A 315 -21.74 7.84 -0.23
CA ASP A 315 -22.31 8.82 0.70
C ASP A 315 -21.91 8.40 2.13
N ILE A 316 -21.25 9.30 2.85
CA ILE A 316 -20.78 9.11 4.22
C ILE A 316 -21.47 10.05 5.22
N SER A 317 -22.61 10.65 4.86
CA SER A 317 -23.38 11.56 5.73
C SER A 317 -23.82 10.93 7.07
N LYS A 318 -23.95 9.59 7.11
CA LYS A 318 -24.24 8.83 8.34
C LYS A 318 -22.99 8.49 9.15
N GLY A 319 -21.80 8.65 8.58
CA GLY A 319 -20.50 8.35 9.18
C GLY A 319 -20.24 6.86 9.35
N ASP A 320 -21.01 6.21 10.21
CA ASP A 320 -20.88 4.79 10.61
C ASP A 320 -21.47 3.80 9.60
N ALA A 321 -22.25 4.27 8.63
CA ALA A 321 -22.88 3.45 7.61
C ALA A 321 -22.75 4.10 6.22
N PRO A 322 -21.56 4.05 5.58
CA PRO A 322 -21.40 4.49 4.20
C PRO A 322 -22.40 3.81 3.25
N GLU A 323 -22.95 4.56 2.30
CA GLU A 323 -23.87 4.05 1.29
C GLU A 323 -23.27 4.23 -0.11
N LEU A 324 -23.12 3.12 -0.85
CA LEU A 324 -22.59 3.14 -2.20
C LEU A 324 -23.55 3.88 -3.15
N MET A 325 -23.06 4.93 -3.82
CA MET A 325 -23.82 5.76 -4.75
C MET A 325 -23.68 5.30 -6.20
N SER A 326 -22.45 4.96 -6.63
CA SER A 326 -22.13 4.47 -7.97
C SER A 326 -20.79 3.76 -8.02
N SER A 327 -20.63 2.90 -9.02
CA SER A 327 -19.40 2.18 -9.32
C SER A 327 -18.96 2.49 -10.74
N VAL A 328 -17.81 3.14 -10.93
CA VAL A 328 -17.34 3.58 -12.24
C VAL A 328 -16.23 2.68 -12.74
N VAL A 329 -16.52 1.88 -13.76
CA VAL A 329 -15.59 0.95 -14.40
C VAL A 329 -14.82 1.69 -15.50
N CYS A 330 -13.53 1.90 -15.27
CA CYS A 330 -12.61 2.48 -16.24
C CYS A 330 -11.18 1.96 -16.00
N PRO A 331 -10.84 0.75 -16.46
CA PRO A 331 -9.59 0.10 -16.13
C PRO A 331 -8.36 0.91 -16.53
N GLY A 332 -7.31 0.81 -15.71
CA GLY A 332 -6.08 1.58 -15.92
C GLY A 332 -4.94 1.23 -14.98
N GLY A 333 -5.22 0.61 -13.82
CA GLY A 333 -4.23 0.42 -12.75
C GLY A 333 -3.84 1.73 -12.06
N GLN A 334 -3.33 1.63 -10.84
CA GLN A 334 -3.19 2.74 -9.88
C GLN A 334 -4.53 3.28 -9.41
N GLY A 335 -5.17 4.19 -10.15
CA GLY A 335 -6.50 4.65 -9.77
C GLY A 335 -6.52 5.51 -8.50
N ASP A 336 -5.40 6.07 -8.07
CA ASP A 336 -5.38 7.07 -6.99
C ASP A 336 -6.17 8.30 -7.39
N VAL A 337 -6.91 8.87 -6.44
CA VAL A 337 -7.98 9.84 -6.68
C VAL A 337 -7.75 11.16 -5.95
N SER A 338 -8.21 12.27 -6.55
CA SER A 338 -8.33 13.57 -5.88
C SER A 338 -9.56 14.33 -6.38
N ILE A 339 -10.22 15.06 -5.49
CA ILE A 339 -11.40 15.89 -5.76
C ILE A 339 -11.01 17.37 -5.79
N ALA A 340 -11.52 18.09 -6.79
CA ALA A 340 -11.41 19.54 -6.93
C ALA A 340 -12.74 20.13 -7.40
N GLY A 341 -13.60 20.52 -6.44
CA GLY A 341 -14.96 20.97 -6.74
C GLY A 341 -15.77 19.85 -7.40
N ASN A 342 -16.25 20.08 -8.63
CA ASN A 342 -16.98 19.07 -9.40
C ASN A 342 -16.08 18.17 -10.25
N LEU A 343 -14.74 18.29 -10.12
CA LEU A 343 -13.80 17.45 -10.85
C LEU A 343 -13.23 16.36 -9.95
N LEU A 344 -13.10 15.16 -10.50
CA LEU A 344 -12.34 14.04 -9.95
C LEU A 344 -11.17 13.74 -10.89
N ILE A 345 -9.96 13.72 -10.34
CA ILE A 345 -8.73 13.38 -11.05
C ILE A 345 -8.34 11.96 -10.64
N THR A 346 -7.96 11.12 -11.60
CA THR A 346 -7.52 9.74 -11.32
C THR A 346 -6.22 9.41 -12.02
N SER A 347 -5.31 8.73 -11.31
CA SER A 347 -4.04 8.24 -11.85
C SER A 347 -4.21 6.95 -12.66
N VAL A 348 -3.51 6.84 -13.79
CA VAL A 348 -3.48 5.65 -14.63
C VAL A 348 -2.05 5.32 -15.04
N GLU A 349 -1.59 4.12 -14.66
CA GLU A 349 -0.20 3.73 -14.93
C GLU A 349 -0.05 2.59 -15.94
N GLN A 350 -0.96 1.61 -15.92
CA GLN A 350 -0.79 0.36 -16.65
C GLN A 350 -1.14 0.50 -18.12
N THR A 351 -0.49 -0.31 -18.94
CA THR A 351 -0.66 -0.31 -20.41
C THR A 351 -2.05 -0.79 -20.87
N ARG A 352 -2.84 -1.39 -19.98
CA ARG A 352 -4.22 -1.81 -20.27
C ARG A 352 -5.22 -0.65 -20.29
N GLY A 353 -4.84 0.52 -19.77
CA GLY A 353 -5.70 1.70 -19.79
C GLY A 353 -6.07 2.10 -21.21
N ARG A 354 -7.35 2.41 -21.43
CA ARG A 354 -7.86 2.95 -22.70
C ARG A 354 -8.37 4.36 -22.57
N VAL A 355 -8.29 5.13 -23.65
CA VAL A 355 -8.82 6.49 -23.76
C VAL A 355 -10.35 6.52 -23.57
N ASP A 356 -11.03 5.48 -24.03
CA ASP A 356 -12.49 5.32 -24.04
C ASP A 356 -13.05 4.53 -22.84
N CYS A 357 -12.21 4.21 -21.83
CA CYS A 357 -12.56 3.29 -20.73
C CYS A 357 -13.05 1.89 -21.19
N GLY A 358 -12.75 1.50 -22.43
CA GLY A 358 -13.09 0.19 -22.97
C GLY A 358 -12.54 -0.95 -22.11
N LEU A 359 -13.29 -2.03 -21.98
CA LEU A 359 -12.87 -3.21 -21.22
C LEU A 359 -11.95 -4.12 -22.04
N GLN A 360 -12.03 -4.01 -23.37
CA GLN A 360 -11.13 -4.69 -24.29
C GLN A 360 -9.66 -4.33 -24.01
N GLY A 361 -8.79 -5.34 -24.02
CA GLY A 361 -7.34 -5.10 -23.92
C GLY A 361 -6.77 -4.39 -25.16
N ILE A 362 -5.49 -4.01 -25.07
CA ILE A 362 -4.73 -3.46 -26.20
C ILE A 362 -3.59 -4.42 -26.51
N ALA A 363 -3.65 -5.07 -27.67
CA ALA A 363 -2.70 -6.11 -28.06
C ALA A 363 -1.50 -5.52 -28.84
N GLU A 364 -1.68 -4.39 -29.50
CA GLU A 364 -0.64 -3.72 -30.26
C GLU A 364 0.45 -3.15 -29.34
N LYS A 365 1.69 -3.07 -29.83
CA LYS A 365 2.79 -2.43 -29.09
C LYS A 365 2.62 -0.90 -29.01
N VAL A 366 2.14 -0.28 -30.09
CA VAL A 366 1.86 1.15 -30.21
C VAL A 366 0.39 1.28 -30.58
N SER A 367 -0.39 2.01 -29.79
CA SER A 367 -1.82 2.19 -30.04
C SER A 367 -2.32 3.56 -29.61
N GLU A 368 -3.11 4.20 -30.48
CA GLU A 368 -3.81 5.45 -30.19
C GLU A 368 -4.92 5.26 -29.13
N ASP A 369 -5.40 4.03 -28.96
CA ASP A 369 -6.40 3.71 -27.94
C ASP A 369 -5.79 3.65 -26.53
N ARG A 370 -4.45 3.52 -26.41
CA ARG A 370 -3.77 3.34 -25.12
C ARG A 370 -3.72 4.63 -24.32
N PHE A 371 -4.10 4.53 -23.05
CA PHE A 371 -4.03 5.63 -22.10
C PHE A 371 -3.17 5.29 -20.89
N ARG A 372 -2.26 6.21 -20.53
CA ARG A 372 -1.57 6.29 -19.22
C ARG A 372 -1.40 7.79 -18.86
N GLY A 373 -1.51 8.16 -17.59
CA GLY A 373 -1.45 9.56 -17.14
C GLY A 373 -2.66 9.91 -16.29
N LEU A 374 -3.16 11.15 -16.39
CA LEU A 374 -4.29 11.63 -15.59
C LEU A 374 -5.60 11.59 -16.36
N ARG A 375 -6.66 11.00 -15.79
CA ARG A 375 -8.04 11.19 -16.27
C ARG A 375 -8.74 12.24 -15.43
N ILE A 376 -9.66 12.95 -16.04
CA ILE A 376 -10.46 13.99 -15.39
C ILE A 376 -11.93 13.69 -15.64
N PHE A 377 -12.68 13.53 -14.55
CA PHE A 377 -14.11 13.26 -14.56
C PHE A 377 -14.87 14.45 -13.98
N ASP A 378 -16.02 14.76 -14.57
CA ASP A 378 -17.04 15.60 -13.95
C ASP A 378 -17.93 14.69 -13.07
N ILE A 379 -18.01 15.03 -11.79
CA ILE A 379 -18.75 14.34 -10.73
C ILE A 379 -19.90 15.18 -10.17
N SER A 380 -20.34 16.21 -10.90
CA SER A 380 -21.53 17.01 -10.52
C SER A 380 -22.80 16.17 -10.40
N ASP A 381 -22.89 15.08 -11.19
CA ASP A 381 -23.80 13.96 -10.96
C ASP A 381 -23.02 12.74 -10.47
N LEU A 382 -23.01 12.54 -9.15
CA LEU A 382 -22.32 11.43 -8.47
C LEU A 382 -22.83 10.04 -8.89
N ARG A 383 -24.00 9.94 -9.52
CA ARG A 383 -24.56 8.67 -10.00
C ARG A 383 -24.24 8.39 -11.47
N MET A 384 -23.80 9.41 -12.20
CA MET A 384 -23.41 9.32 -13.61
C MET A 384 -22.13 10.13 -13.92
N PRO A 385 -20.98 9.83 -13.29
CA PRO A 385 -19.73 10.53 -13.60
C PRO A 385 -19.37 10.45 -15.08
N LYS A 386 -18.79 11.54 -15.60
CA LYS A 386 -18.46 11.67 -17.03
C LYS A 386 -16.99 12.01 -17.21
N GLN A 387 -16.27 11.28 -18.07
CA GLN A 387 -14.91 11.66 -18.44
C GLN A 387 -14.96 12.94 -19.30
N VAL A 388 -14.27 13.99 -18.86
CA VAL A 388 -14.29 15.33 -19.49
C VAL A 388 -12.91 15.79 -19.96
N GLY A 389 -11.83 15.16 -19.50
CA GLY A 389 -10.47 15.46 -19.93
C GLY A 389 -9.52 14.30 -19.64
N LEU A 390 -8.32 14.38 -20.23
CA LEU A 390 -7.22 13.46 -19.95
C LEU A 390 -5.87 14.13 -20.28
N VAL A 391 -4.80 13.63 -19.67
CA VAL A 391 -3.42 14.03 -19.96
C VAL A 391 -2.57 12.79 -20.12
N GLN A 392 -2.01 12.59 -21.32
CA GLN A 392 -1.08 11.49 -21.61
C GLN A 392 0.34 11.86 -21.17
N THR A 393 0.98 11.01 -20.37
CA THR A 393 2.35 11.24 -19.90
C THR A 393 3.29 10.13 -20.37
N CYS A 394 4.59 10.42 -20.47
CA CYS A 394 5.57 9.45 -20.95
C CYS A 394 5.71 8.22 -20.06
N ARG A 395 5.42 8.36 -18.76
CA ARG A 395 5.58 7.31 -17.76
C ARG A 395 4.28 6.91 -17.05
N GLY A 396 3.14 7.41 -17.51
CA GLY A 396 1.86 7.24 -16.82
C GLY A 396 1.75 8.12 -15.58
N SER A 397 0.71 7.89 -14.80
CA SER A 397 0.55 8.47 -13.46
C SER A 397 0.49 7.32 -12.47
N HIS A 398 1.45 7.28 -11.56
CA HIS A 398 1.40 6.44 -10.39
C HIS A 398 0.56 7.15 -9.32
N THR A 399 1.03 8.32 -8.88
CA THR A 399 0.29 9.25 -8.01
C THR A 399 0.26 10.65 -8.60
N HIS A 400 -0.58 11.50 -8.01
CA HIS A 400 -0.70 12.91 -8.37
C HIS A 400 -1.05 13.76 -7.16
N SER A 401 -0.76 15.06 -7.24
CA SER A 401 -0.98 15.98 -6.11
C SER A 401 -1.42 17.34 -6.62
N ILE A 402 -2.55 17.83 -6.11
CA ILE A 402 -3.07 19.16 -6.45
C ILE A 402 -2.28 20.21 -5.66
N VAL A 403 -1.40 20.93 -6.34
CA VAL A 403 -0.48 21.90 -5.73
C VAL A 403 -1.17 23.23 -5.44
N SER A 404 -2.03 23.67 -6.36
CA SER A 404 -2.74 24.94 -6.23
C SER A 404 -4.00 24.98 -7.06
N GLY A 405 -4.96 25.78 -6.62
CA GLY A 405 -6.15 26.14 -7.38
C GLY A 405 -7.43 25.36 -7.02
N PRO A 406 -8.58 25.73 -7.61
CA PRO A 406 -8.69 26.76 -8.64
C PRO A 406 -8.58 28.17 -8.04
N GLY A 407 -7.65 28.97 -8.53
CA GLY A 407 -7.51 30.37 -8.16
C GLY A 407 -8.48 31.27 -8.94
N GLU A 408 -8.25 32.59 -8.91
CA GLU A 408 -9.02 33.55 -9.74
C GLU A 408 -8.88 33.28 -11.25
N ASP A 409 -7.82 32.60 -11.66
CA ASP A 409 -7.56 32.20 -13.04
C ASP A 409 -8.30 30.92 -13.47
N GLY A 410 -9.02 30.26 -12.55
CA GLY A 410 -9.83 29.09 -12.83
C GLY A 410 -9.02 27.82 -13.18
N LYS A 411 -7.76 27.75 -12.75
CA LYS A 411 -6.84 26.65 -13.09
C LYS A 411 -6.35 25.88 -11.88
N LEU A 412 -6.24 24.56 -12.04
CA LEU A 412 -5.51 23.68 -11.12
C LEU A 412 -4.10 23.47 -11.64
N ILE A 413 -3.13 23.43 -10.73
CA ILE A 413 -1.78 22.94 -10.98
C ILE A 413 -1.62 21.61 -10.25
N VAL A 414 -1.20 20.59 -10.99
CA VAL A 414 -1.05 19.21 -10.51
C VAL A 414 0.36 18.74 -10.78
N TYR A 415 1.02 18.17 -9.76
CA TYR A 415 2.23 17.38 -9.96
C TYR A 415 1.86 15.93 -10.23
N ASN A 416 2.46 15.35 -11.26
CA ASN A 416 2.26 13.96 -11.64
C ASN A 416 3.56 13.17 -11.47
N SER A 417 3.47 12.07 -10.72
CA SER A 417 4.56 11.13 -10.46
C SER A 417 4.36 9.88 -11.31
N GLY A 418 5.11 9.75 -12.40
CA GLY A 418 5.05 8.56 -13.26
C GLY A 418 6.19 7.58 -12.97
N THR A 419 5.88 6.34 -12.58
CA THR A 419 6.92 5.34 -12.25
C THR A 419 7.09 4.25 -13.32
N SER A 420 6.09 4.05 -14.18
CA SER A 420 6.12 3.01 -15.19
C SER A 420 7.13 3.32 -16.31
N SER A 421 7.38 2.31 -17.15
CA SER A 421 8.37 2.39 -18.22
C SER A 421 8.03 3.51 -19.20
N VAL A 422 9.07 4.15 -19.72
CA VAL A 422 8.92 5.21 -20.72
C VAL A 422 8.30 4.62 -21.99
N ARG A 423 7.32 5.33 -22.55
CA ARG A 423 6.67 4.93 -23.81
C ARG A 423 7.62 4.99 -25.00
N ASP A 424 7.30 4.16 -25.99
CA ASP A 424 7.90 4.28 -27.33
C ASP A 424 7.56 5.67 -27.90
N ALA A 425 8.55 6.38 -28.44
CA ALA A 425 8.37 7.70 -29.04
C ALA A 425 7.39 7.70 -30.22
N LYS A 426 7.13 6.53 -30.83
CA LYS A 426 6.08 6.36 -31.86
C LYS A 426 4.67 6.33 -31.28
N GLU A 427 4.51 5.98 -30.01
CA GLU A 427 3.23 5.99 -29.30
C GLU A 427 2.95 7.37 -28.69
N LEU A 428 3.97 8.02 -28.12
CA LEU A 428 3.85 9.39 -27.65
C LEU A 428 5.13 10.16 -27.97
N ALA A 429 5.01 11.14 -28.87
CA ALA A 429 6.14 11.95 -29.30
C ALA A 429 6.75 12.72 -28.11
N GLY A 430 8.08 12.78 -28.06
CA GLY A 430 8.82 13.45 -26.98
C GLY A 430 9.26 12.53 -25.84
N CYS A 431 8.80 11.28 -25.79
CA CYS A 431 9.26 10.32 -24.80
C CYS A 431 10.62 9.71 -25.15
N SER A 432 11.52 9.68 -24.17
CA SER A 432 12.88 9.15 -24.28
C SER A 432 13.30 8.50 -22.97
N ASP A 433 13.83 7.28 -23.06
CA ASP A 433 14.39 6.48 -21.95
C ASP A 433 15.92 6.53 -21.90
N LYS A 434 16.53 7.35 -22.75
CA LYS A 434 17.98 7.45 -22.85
C LYS A 434 18.55 8.04 -21.58
N SER A 435 19.83 7.74 -21.36
CA SER A 435 20.62 8.35 -20.29
C SER A 435 20.57 9.88 -20.40
N PRO A 436 20.54 10.63 -19.28
CA PRO A 436 20.57 12.09 -19.31
C PRO A 436 21.83 12.66 -19.98
N TYR A 437 22.91 11.87 -20.13
CA TYR A 437 24.10 12.25 -20.89
C TYR A 437 23.92 12.15 -22.41
N GLU A 438 22.98 11.34 -22.87
CA GLU A 438 22.64 11.16 -24.30
C GLU A 438 21.45 12.02 -24.72
N ASP A 439 20.51 12.23 -23.80
CA ASP A 439 19.31 13.03 -24.01
C ASP A 439 18.94 13.77 -22.72
N GLU A 440 19.24 15.07 -22.70
CA GLU A 440 18.88 15.94 -21.59
C GLU A 440 17.35 16.04 -21.42
N GLN A 441 16.55 15.72 -22.45
CA GLN A 441 15.08 15.72 -22.40
C GLN A 441 14.49 14.34 -22.05
N THR A 442 15.30 13.43 -21.50
CA THR A 442 14.82 12.14 -20.98
C THR A 442 13.62 12.32 -20.04
N ALA A 443 12.68 11.38 -20.12
CA ALA A 443 11.49 11.35 -19.25
C ALA A 443 11.81 10.86 -17.83
N LEU A 444 13.05 10.41 -17.58
CA LEU A 444 13.59 10.08 -16.27
C LEU A 444 14.04 11.36 -15.54
N PHE A 445 14.16 11.31 -14.21
CA PHE A 445 14.66 12.42 -13.39
C PHE A 445 13.85 13.73 -13.54
N ARG A 446 12.53 13.60 -13.73
CA ARG A 446 11.61 14.72 -13.86
C ARG A 446 10.30 14.43 -13.15
N ILE A 447 9.58 15.48 -12.83
CA ILE A 447 8.16 15.42 -12.47
C ILE A 447 7.38 16.20 -13.52
N ASP A 448 6.15 15.79 -13.82
CA ASP A 448 5.31 16.51 -14.78
C ASP A 448 4.45 17.53 -14.04
N VAL A 449 4.47 18.79 -14.51
CA VAL A 449 3.60 19.87 -14.02
C VAL A 449 2.46 20.03 -15.01
N ILE A 450 1.24 19.75 -14.55
CA ILE A 450 0.04 19.72 -15.37
C ILE A 450 -0.88 20.88 -14.98
N GLU A 451 -1.35 21.61 -15.99
CA GLU A 451 -2.39 22.64 -15.84
C GLU A 451 -3.74 22.05 -16.24
N ILE A 452 -4.75 22.20 -15.38
CA ILE A 452 -6.14 21.80 -15.67
C ILE A 452 -7.05 23.03 -15.53
N PRO A 453 -7.55 23.59 -16.65
CA PRO A 453 -8.58 24.62 -16.60
C PRO A 453 -9.92 24.01 -16.15
N VAL A 454 -10.49 24.49 -15.03
CA VAL A 454 -11.68 23.85 -14.42
C VAL A 454 -12.92 23.95 -15.32
N ASP A 455 -13.10 25.06 -16.03
CA ASP A 455 -14.22 25.26 -16.97
C ASP A 455 -14.03 24.54 -18.31
N ARG A 456 -12.80 24.12 -18.62
CA ARG A 456 -12.41 23.47 -19.87
C ARG A 456 -11.39 22.35 -19.63
N PRO A 457 -11.76 21.32 -18.85
CA PRO A 457 -10.83 20.26 -18.44
C PRO A 457 -10.28 19.46 -19.63
N GLN A 458 -10.93 19.49 -20.80
CA GLN A 458 -10.42 18.90 -22.03
C GLN A 458 -9.14 19.55 -22.57
N ASP A 459 -8.80 20.78 -22.12
CA ASP A 459 -7.57 21.48 -22.51
C ASP A 459 -6.42 21.25 -21.52
N ALA A 460 -6.61 20.34 -20.56
CA ALA A 460 -5.57 19.96 -19.62
C ALA A 460 -4.30 19.46 -20.34
N ARG A 461 -3.14 19.88 -19.87
CA ARG A 461 -1.86 19.56 -20.52
C ARG A 461 -0.68 19.68 -19.57
N ILE A 462 0.38 18.94 -19.89
CA ILE A 462 1.70 19.17 -19.30
C ILE A 462 2.18 20.54 -19.78
N ILE A 463 2.55 21.40 -18.83
CA ILE A 463 3.06 22.76 -19.11
C ILE A 463 4.56 22.87 -18.83
N ASP A 464 5.10 22.01 -17.96
CA ASP A 464 6.53 21.88 -17.71
C ASP A 464 6.85 20.47 -17.17
N SER A 465 8.11 20.06 -17.28
CA SER A 465 8.62 18.81 -16.70
C SER A 465 9.98 19.06 -16.02
N PRO A 466 10.04 19.77 -14.87
CA PRO A 466 11.29 20.21 -14.26
C PRO A 466 12.18 19.03 -13.81
N ALA A 467 13.49 19.18 -14.00
CA ALA A 467 14.52 18.22 -13.59
C ALA A 467 14.84 18.37 -12.09
N VAL A 468 13.88 18.06 -11.23
CA VAL A 468 13.95 18.30 -9.77
C VAL A 468 15.02 17.48 -9.03
N PHE A 469 15.62 16.48 -9.69
CA PHE A 469 16.69 15.63 -9.18
C PHE A 469 18.09 16.13 -9.55
N ALA A 470 18.16 17.22 -10.34
CA ALA A 470 19.42 17.78 -10.77
C ALA A 470 20.24 18.26 -9.56
N ASP A 471 21.56 18.14 -9.68
CA ASP A 471 22.47 18.79 -8.77
C ASP A 471 22.47 20.30 -9.05
N PRO A 472 22.10 21.15 -8.08
CA PRO A 472 21.91 22.58 -8.31
C PRO A 472 23.22 23.32 -8.61
N GLU A 473 24.37 22.78 -8.22
CA GLU A 473 25.68 23.42 -8.45
C GLU A 473 26.27 23.07 -9.82
N SER A 474 26.20 21.80 -10.20
CA SER A 474 26.80 21.27 -11.44
C SER A 474 25.82 21.19 -12.61
N GLY A 475 24.50 21.21 -12.34
CA GLY A 475 23.45 21.03 -13.34
C GLY A 475 23.29 19.59 -13.85
N VAL A 476 24.00 18.62 -13.27
CA VAL A 476 23.88 17.20 -13.64
C VAL A 476 22.49 16.71 -13.26
N ILE A 477 21.69 16.31 -14.24
CA ILE A 477 20.27 15.90 -14.08
C ILE A 477 20.12 14.72 -13.10
N ALA A 478 21.02 13.74 -13.17
CA ALA A 478 21.08 12.64 -12.21
C ALA A 478 21.97 13.00 -11.02
N GLY A 479 21.60 14.06 -10.28
CA GLY A 479 22.41 14.61 -9.18
C GLY A 479 22.26 13.88 -7.84
N LEU A 480 21.36 12.91 -7.75
CA LEU A 480 21.01 12.18 -6.53
C LEU A 480 21.52 10.72 -6.56
N TRP A 481 21.04 9.86 -5.66
CA TRP A 481 21.55 8.51 -5.50
C TRP A 481 21.45 7.69 -6.79
N GLN A 482 22.55 7.06 -7.19
CA GLN A 482 22.66 6.31 -8.45
C GLN A 482 22.17 4.85 -8.33
N GLY A 483 21.71 4.44 -7.15
CA GLY A 483 21.30 3.07 -6.86
C GLY A 483 22.45 2.17 -6.42
N GLY A 484 22.11 1.06 -5.79
CA GLY A 484 23.05 0.03 -5.37
C GLY A 484 23.01 -0.26 -3.86
N ASP A 485 23.99 -1.03 -3.42
CA ASP A 485 24.18 -1.44 -2.03
C ASP A 485 24.80 -0.29 -1.20
N HIS A 486 24.25 -0.05 0.00
CA HIS A 486 24.79 0.93 0.95
C HIS A 486 25.96 0.38 1.80
N GLY A 487 26.33 -0.90 1.64
CA GLY A 487 27.38 -1.61 2.35
C GLY A 487 26.87 -2.89 3.04
N PRO A 488 27.78 -3.67 3.65
CA PRO A 488 27.40 -4.87 4.40
C PRO A 488 26.34 -4.54 5.47
N GLU A 489 25.32 -5.40 5.61
CA GLU A 489 24.19 -5.24 6.57
C GLU A 489 23.23 -4.07 6.26
N THR A 490 23.25 -3.52 5.05
CA THR A 490 22.34 -2.46 4.60
C THR A 490 21.40 -2.93 3.49
N GLN A 491 20.38 -2.12 3.20
CA GLN A 491 19.47 -2.40 2.08
C GLN A 491 20.08 -1.99 0.73
N THR A 492 19.65 -2.64 -0.35
CA THR A 492 19.91 -2.18 -1.72
C THR A 492 18.79 -1.25 -2.15
N THR A 493 19.14 -0.01 -2.47
CA THR A 493 18.17 1.04 -2.80
C THR A 493 18.22 1.37 -4.30
N ARG A 494 17.07 1.75 -4.87
CA ARG A 494 16.99 2.08 -6.30
C ARG A 494 17.67 3.40 -6.64
N ALA A 495 18.03 3.57 -7.90
CA ALA A 495 18.43 4.88 -8.42
C ALA A 495 17.29 5.89 -8.24
N THR A 496 17.63 7.15 -7.97
CA THR A 496 16.64 8.20 -7.76
C THR A 496 16.32 8.89 -9.07
N ASP A 497 15.40 8.30 -9.83
CA ASP A 497 14.97 8.76 -11.16
C ASP A 497 13.47 9.06 -11.27
N GLN A 498 12.71 8.83 -10.18
CA GLN A 498 11.33 9.28 -10.00
C GLN A 498 10.98 9.47 -8.53
N CYS A 499 9.96 10.29 -8.30
CA CYS A 499 9.19 10.26 -7.06
C CYS A 499 8.05 9.24 -7.16
N HIS A 500 7.84 8.49 -6.09
CA HIS A 500 6.66 7.64 -5.96
C HIS A 500 5.48 8.53 -5.56
N ASP A 501 5.58 9.17 -4.39
CA ASP A 501 4.61 10.13 -3.88
C ASP A 501 5.26 11.51 -3.64
N ILE A 502 4.47 12.56 -3.84
CA ILE A 502 4.87 13.94 -3.53
C ILE A 502 3.78 14.61 -2.70
N THR A 503 3.95 14.67 -1.39
CA THR A 503 2.96 15.35 -0.54
C THR A 503 3.20 16.85 -0.55
N VAL A 504 2.19 17.62 -0.94
CA VAL A 504 2.26 19.08 -1.02
C VAL A 504 1.64 19.71 0.22
N PHE A 505 2.24 20.82 0.68
CA PHE A 505 1.71 21.67 1.73
C PHE A 505 1.60 23.12 1.21
N PRO A 506 0.54 23.44 0.45
CA PRO A 506 0.46 24.68 -0.32
C PRO A 506 0.55 25.96 0.53
N GLU A 507 -0.04 25.96 1.73
CA GLU A 507 -0.05 27.13 2.63
C GLU A 507 1.35 27.49 3.14
N LEU A 508 2.18 26.47 3.37
CA LEU A 508 3.58 26.63 3.78
C LEU A 508 4.54 26.69 2.60
N LYS A 509 4.04 26.51 1.37
CA LYS A 509 4.80 26.53 0.11
C LYS A 509 5.94 25.52 0.08
N ILE A 510 5.75 24.37 0.71
CA ILE A 510 6.71 23.26 0.72
C ILE A 510 6.04 21.97 0.22
N ALA A 511 6.84 21.04 -0.27
CA ALA A 511 6.41 19.67 -0.56
C ALA A 511 7.47 18.67 -0.16
N ALA A 512 7.08 17.44 0.16
CA ALA A 512 7.98 16.34 0.46
C ALA A 512 7.79 15.22 -0.56
N GLY A 513 8.86 14.88 -1.29
CA GLY A 513 8.86 13.77 -2.24
C GLY A 513 9.53 12.55 -1.63
N ALA A 514 8.80 11.43 -1.60
CA ALA A 514 9.39 10.11 -1.38
C ALA A 514 9.81 9.58 -2.75
N CYS A 515 11.10 9.66 -3.05
CA CYS A 515 11.61 9.38 -4.37
C CYS A 515 12.53 8.18 -4.33
N SER A 516 12.36 7.25 -5.27
CA SER A 516 12.98 5.92 -5.38
C SER A 516 14.29 5.59 -4.61
N GLY A 517 15.23 6.54 -4.42
CA GLY A 517 16.35 6.41 -3.48
C GLY A 517 16.65 7.56 -2.51
N ASN A 518 15.81 8.61 -2.45
CA ASN A 518 15.95 9.76 -1.58
C ASN A 518 14.59 10.29 -1.07
N GLY A 519 14.55 10.72 0.19
CA GLY A 519 13.53 11.65 0.68
C GLY A 519 13.95 13.08 0.33
N ILE A 520 13.05 13.87 -0.27
CA ILE A 520 13.36 15.19 -0.80
C ILE A 520 12.40 16.24 -0.23
N LEU A 521 12.92 17.37 0.21
CA LEU A 521 12.14 18.56 0.56
C LEU A 521 12.21 19.57 -0.59
N PHE A 522 11.05 20.06 -1.04
CA PHE A 522 10.90 20.99 -2.14
C PHE A 522 10.33 22.34 -1.69
N ASP A 523 10.79 23.42 -2.33
CA ASP A 523 10.14 24.73 -2.35
C ASP A 523 9.15 24.74 -3.52
N ILE A 524 7.89 25.02 -3.22
CA ILE A 524 6.79 25.14 -4.20
C ILE A 524 6.16 26.54 -4.16
N SER A 525 6.91 27.55 -3.72
CA SER A 525 6.48 28.96 -3.73
C SER A 525 6.11 29.45 -5.12
N ASP A 526 6.75 28.90 -6.15
CA ASP A 526 6.27 28.90 -7.53
C ASP A 526 5.79 27.46 -7.87
N PRO A 527 4.47 27.20 -7.85
CA PRO A 527 3.90 25.89 -8.18
C PRO A 527 4.24 25.40 -9.59
N LEU A 528 4.72 26.26 -10.48
CA LEU A 528 5.11 25.88 -11.84
C LEU A 528 6.57 25.42 -11.90
N LYS A 529 7.38 25.76 -10.90
CA LYS A 529 8.83 25.57 -10.88
C LYS A 529 9.31 25.12 -9.50
N PRO A 530 8.92 23.91 -9.07
CA PRO A 530 9.41 23.33 -7.83
C PRO A 530 10.94 23.24 -7.84
N THR A 531 11.56 23.57 -6.71
CA THR A 531 13.02 23.47 -6.54
C THR A 531 13.36 22.66 -5.29
N ARG A 532 14.47 21.94 -5.31
CA ARG A 532 14.93 21.13 -4.19
C ARG A 532 15.59 22.00 -3.12
N ILE A 533 15.07 21.92 -1.89
CA ILE A 533 15.62 22.56 -0.69
C ILE A 533 16.69 21.65 -0.07
N ASP A 534 16.32 20.41 0.22
CA ASP A 534 17.19 19.42 0.88
C ASP A 534 16.86 18.00 0.39
N ALA A 535 17.79 17.07 0.55
CA ALA A 535 17.55 15.66 0.28
C ALA A 535 18.35 14.76 1.21
N VAL A 536 17.71 13.69 1.68
CA VAL A 536 18.30 12.68 2.57
C VAL A 536 18.30 11.33 1.89
N LYS A 537 19.22 10.48 2.34
CA LYS A 537 19.27 9.05 2.00
C LYS A 537 19.33 8.27 3.30
N ASP A 538 18.87 7.03 3.25
CA ASP A 538 18.81 6.16 4.41
C ASP A 538 19.24 4.76 3.97
N SER A 539 20.29 4.23 4.59
CA SER A 539 20.82 2.89 4.29
C SER A 539 19.88 1.77 4.73
N SER A 540 18.90 2.08 5.57
CA SER A 540 17.87 1.16 6.02
C SER A 540 16.63 1.19 5.13
N PHE A 541 16.60 1.98 4.05
CA PHE A 541 15.46 2.05 3.11
C PHE A 541 15.75 1.27 1.82
N ALA A 542 14.80 0.48 1.34
CA ALA A 542 14.84 -0.14 0.01
C ALA A 542 14.23 0.77 -1.06
N TYR A 543 13.12 1.42 -0.73
CA TYR A 543 12.36 2.23 -1.67
C TYR A 543 11.52 3.26 -0.91
N TRP A 544 11.85 4.54 -1.09
CA TRP A 544 11.09 5.64 -0.49
C TRP A 544 9.71 5.72 -1.14
N HIS A 545 8.68 5.54 -0.34
CA HIS A 545 7.33 5.26 -0.82
C HIS A 545 6.40 6.46 -0.67
N SER A 546 6.20 6.93 0.56
CA SER A 546 5.37 8.11 0.84
C SER A 546 5.99 9.05 1.86
N ALA A 547 5.47 10.29 1.89
CA ALA A 547 5.92 11.34 2.78
C ALA A 547 4.70 12.06 3.38
N THR A 548 4.69 12.34 4.68
CA THR A 548 3.60 13.08 5.32
C THR A 548 4.15 14.08 6.33
N PHE A 549 3.69 15.33 6.24
CA PHE A 549 4.01 16.37 7.22
C PHE A 549 3.18 16.23 8.49
N ASN A 550 3.72 16.69 9.62
CA ASN A 550 2.86 17.03 10.75
C ASN A 550 2.04 18.31 10.45
N ASN A 551 1.06 18.61 11.30
CA ASN A 551 0.13 19.72 11.05
C ASN A 551 0.79 21.10 10.93
N ASP A 552 1.96 21.30 11.57
CA ASP A 552 2.70 22.57 11.49
C ASP A 552 3.69 22.64 10.32
N GLY A 553 3.87 21.54 9.56
CA GLY A 553 4.90 21.43 8.53
C GLY A 553 6.33 21.56 9.07
N THR A 554 6.56 21.20 10.34
CA THR A 554 7.86 21.23 11.00
C THR A 554 8.52 19.86 11.07
N LYS A 555 7.82 18.80 10.65
CA LYS A 555 8.29 17.41 10.63
C LYS A 555 7.81 16.73 9.37
N VAL A 556 8.55 15.72 8.92
CA VAL A 556 8.16 14.81 7.83
C VAL A 556 8.40 13.37 8.26
N LEU A 557 7.39 12.54 8.06
CA LEU A 557 7.47 11.09 8.13
C LEU A 557 7.67 10.55 6.71
N PHE A 558 8.68 9.73 6.48
CA PHE A 558 8.88 8.99 5.23
C PHE A 558 8.69 7.48 5.44
N THR A 559 8.05 6.80 4.49
CA THR A 559 7.80 5.35 4.54
C THR A 559 8.72 4.58 3.59
N ASP A 560 9.06 3.33 3.96
CA ASP A 560 9.88 2.40 3.14
C ASP A 560 9.02 1.24 2.63
N GLU A 561 8.87 1.13 1.30
CA GLU A 561 8.14 0.01 0.69
C GLU A 561 9.03 -1.24 0.53
N TRP A 562 9.62 -1.69 1.64
CA TRP A 562 10.51 -2.85 1.61
C TRP A 562 9.77 -4.10 1.13
N GLY A 563 10.34 -4.76 0.13
CA GLY A 563 9.75 -5.93 -0.50
C GLY A 563 8.75 -5.63 -1.62
N GLY A 564 8.51 -4.35 -1.95
CA GLY A 564 7.69 -3.92 -3.10
C GLY A 564 6.23 -4.32 -2.96
N GLY A 565 5.67 -4.18 -1.75
CA GLY A 565 4.25 -4.33 -1.48
C GLY A 565 3.73 -5.77 -1.33
N ALA A 566 4.37 -6.74 -1.97
CA ALA A 566 3.83 -8.10 -2.06
C ALA A 566 4.54 -9.13 -1.15
N ARG A 567 5.60 -8.75 -0.45
CA ARG A 567 6.44 -9.70 0.32
C ARG A 567 6.15 -9.64 1.83
N PRO A 568 6.35 -10.75 2.55
CA PRO A 568 6.25 -10.77 4.01
C PRO A 568 7.52 -10.18 4.64
N ARG A 569 7.47 -8.90 5.04
CA ARG A 569 8.62 -8.09 5.50
C ARG A 569 8.51 -7.52 6.92
N CYS A 570 7.54 -8.05 7.66
CA CYS A 570 7.40 -7.85 9.10
C CYS A 570 7.73 -9.15 9.84
N GLN A 571 8.66 -9.97 9.36
CA GLN A 571 8.98 -11.24 10.02
C GLN A 571 9.85 -11.00 11.26
N ALA A 572 9.78 -11.90 12.23
CA ALA A 572 10.56 -11.80 13.47
C ALA A 572 12.10 -11.79 13.25
N SER A 573 12.58 -12.32 12.12
CA SER A 573 13.99 -12.26 11.71
C SER A 573 14.40 -10.93 11.09
N ASP A 574 13.45 -10.10 10.69
CA ASP A 574 13.72 -8.86 9.97
C ASP A 574 14.20 -7.77 10.93
N PRO A 575 15.22 -6.97 10.57
CA PRO A 575 15.63 -5.83 11.38
C PRO A 575 14.48 -4.84 11.58
N MET A 576 14.34 -4.29 12.80
CA MET A 576 13.30 -3.30 13.11
C MET A 576 13.47 -1.96 12.37
N THR A 577 14.64 -1.72 11.78
CA THR A 577 14.90 -0.53 10.96
C THR A 577 14.57 -0.74 9.48
N TRP A 578 14.36 -1.97 9.03
CA TRP A 578 14.07 -2.26 7.62
C TRP A 578 12.55 -2.25 7.37
N GLY A 579 12.08 -1.53 6.36
CA GLY A 579 10.64 -1.30 6.15
C GLY A 579 9.99 -0.46 7.26
N ALA A 580 10.80 0.29 8.02
CA ALA A 580 10.34 1.19 9.06
C ALA A 580 10.12 2.59 8.48
N ASP A 581 9.21 3.34 9.09
CA ASP A 581 9.08 4.76 8.83
C ASP A 581 10.24 5.52 9.45
N ALA A 582 10.74 6.54 8.77
CA ALA A 582 11.78 7.43 9.25
C ALA A 582 11.20 8.82 9.55
N LEU A 583 11.42 9.31 10.77
CA LEU A 583 10.94 10.61 11.24
C LEU A 583 12.05 11.65 11.16
N TYR A 584 11.74 12.77 10.51
CA TYR A 584 12.65 13.91 10.36
C TYR A 584 12.01 15.19 10.88
N ASP A 585 12.77 15.98 11.64
CA ASP A 585 12.43 17.38 11.90
C ASP A 585 12.94 18.26 10.76
N ILE A 586 12.22 19.33 10.44
CA ILE A 586 12.67 20.37 9.52
C ILE A 586 13.26 21.52 10.35
N VAL A 587 14.59 21.59 10.40
CA VAL A 587 15.32 22.63 11.15
C VAL A 587 16.17 23.43 10.17
N ASP A 588 15.95 24.74 10.11
CA ASP A 588 16.64 25.63 9.16
C ASP A 588 16.58 25.11 7.71
N GLN A 589 15.39 24.65 7.30
CA GLN A 589 15.11 24.07 5.98
C GLN A 589 15.87 22.76 5.68
N LYS A 590 16.37 22.07 6.71
CA LYS A 590 17.05 20.77 6.56
C LYS A 590 16.29 19.65 7.25
N LEU A 591 16.32 18.47 6.63
CA LEU A 591 15.77 17.25 7.18
C LEU A 591 16.76 16.66 8.20
N VAL A 592 16.38 16.70 9.48
CA VAL A 592 17.17 16.18 10.60
C VAL A 592 16.54 14.90 11.13
N PHE A 593 17.18 13.76 10.87
CA PHE A 593 16.71 12.45 11.33
C PHE A 593 16.56 12.39 12.86
N ARG A 594 15.45 11.81 13.34
CA ARG A 594 15.14 11.68 14.78
C ARG A 594 14.96 10.25 15.25
N GLY A 595 14.28 9.42 14.47
CA GLY A 595 13.96 8.06 14.90
C GLY A 595 13.23 7.26 13.83
N TYR A 596 13.07 5.97 14.11
CA TYR A 596 12.28 5.06 13.28
C TYR A 596 11.01 4.64 14.01
N TYR A 597 9.99 4.29 13.22
CA TYR A 597 8.79 3.60 13.71
C TYR A 597 8.50 2.39 12.83
N LYS A 598 8.28 1.22 13.45
CA LYS A 598 7.78 0.02 12.79
C LYS A 598 6.84 -0.69 13.75
N ILE A 599 5.76 -1.25 13.23
CA ILE A 599 4.79 -1.98 14.06
C ILE A 599 5.49 -3.09 14.86
N PRO A 600 5.14 -3.31 16.14
CA PRO A 600 5.77 -4.32 16.99
C PRO A 600 5.22 -5.74 16.76
N ALA A 601 4.37 -5.94 15.74
CA ALA A 601 3.72 -7.22 15.42
C ALA A 601 4.46 -7.99 14.32
N PRO A 602 5.27 -9.00 14.68
CA PRO A 602 5.86 -9.87 13.68
C PRO A 602 4.79 -10.75 13.01
N GLN A 603 4.75 -10.72 11.69
CA GLN A 603 3.79 -11.43 10.85
C GLN A 603 4.38 -12.71 10.24
N SER A 604 3.52 -13.60 9.75
CA SER A 604 3.91 -14.85 9.10
C SER A 604 4.43 -14.65 7.67
N ASP A 605 4.90 -15.73 7.03
CA ASP A 605 5.26 -15.74 5.61
C ASP A 605 4.05 -15.67 4.66
N LYS A 606 2.82 -15.71 5.20
CA LYS A 606 1.56 -15.63 4.46
C LYS A 606 1.01 -14.21 4.36
N GLU A 607 1.63 -13.27 5.04
CA GLU A 607 1.15 -11.89 5.18
C GLU A 607 2.11 -10.92 4.52
N ASN A 608 1.67 -10.25 3.43
CA ASN A 608 2.41 -9.11 2.93
C ASN A 608 2.30 -7.95 3.94
N CYS A 609 3.43 -7.42 4.38
CA CYS A 609 3.46 -6.38 5.41
C CYS A 609 4.50 -5.34 5.07
N VAL A 610 4.03 -4.11 4.87
CA VAL A 610 4.85 -2.95 4.51
C VAL A 610 4.09 -1.69 4.89
N ALA A 611 4.83 -0.64 5.25
CA ALA A 611 4.26 0.69 5.49
C ALA A 611 3.62 1.24 4.21
N HIS A 612 2.43 1.83 4.34
CA HIS A 612 1.71 2.45 3.24
C HIS A 612 1.00 3.74 3.71
N ASN A 613 0.14 4.29 2.87
CA ASN A 613 -0.42 5.63 3.04
C ASN A 613 -1.31 5.80 4.27
N GLY A 614 -1.31 7.04 4.77
CA GLY A 614 -1.93 7.44 6.01
C GLY A 614 -2.21 8.94 6.07
N SER A 615 -2.86 9.40 7.14
CA SER A 615 -3.04 10.85 7.40
C SER A 615 -2.86 11.22 8.86
N ILE A 616 -2.65 12.52 9.12
CA ILE A 616 -2.68 13.05 10.48
C ILE A 616 -4.08 12.93 11.09
N ILE A 617 -4.15 12.60 12.38
CA ILE A 617 -5.34 12.79 13.21
C ILE A 617 -5.17 14.13 13.93
N PRO A 618 -6.03 15.13 13.68
CA PRO A 618 -5.82 16.50 14.13
C PRO A 618 -6.21 16.70 15.60
N VAL A 619 -5.60 15.96 16.52
CA VAL A 619 -5.71 16.24 17.95
C VAL A 619 -4.91 17.53 18.26
N PRO A 620 -5.52 18.57 18.85
CA PRO A 620 -4.84 19.83 19.11
C PRO A 620 -3.61 19.62 20.01
N GLY A 621 -2.46 20.17 19.60
CA GLY A 621 -1.22 20.09 20.37
C GLY A 621 -0.51 18.72 20.35
N ARG A 622 -0.89 17.82 19.44
CA ARG A 622 -0.22 16.53 19.23
C ARG A 622 -0.03 16.25 17.75
N ASP A 623 1.01 15.49 17.45
CA ASP A 623 1.27 14.95 16.11
C ASP A 623 0.92 13.46 16.14
N ILE A 624 -0.29 13.12 15.69
CA ILE A 624 -0.80 11.75 15.64
C ILE A 624 -1.02 11.37 14.18
N TYR A 625 -0.63 10.17 13.79
CA TYR A 625 -0.73 9.67 12.43
C TYR A 625 -1.39 8.30 12.41
N VAL A 626 -2.39 8.13 11.55
CA VAL A 626 -2.98 6.83 11.24
C VAL A 626 -2.44 6.34 9.91
N GLN A 627 -2.08 5.06 9.86
CA GLN A 627 -1.33 4.49 8.74
C GLN A 627 -1.76 3.07 8.43
N ALA A 628 -1.74 2.74 7.14
CA ALA A 628 -1.90 1.39 6.65
C ALA A 628 -0.57 0.62 6.64
N TRP A 629 -0.61 -0.64 7.05
CA TRP A 629 0.52 -1.57 7.05
C TRP A 629 0.22 -2.83 6.24
N TYR A 630 -0.55 -2.72 5.15
CA TYR A 630 -1.04 -3.86 4.36
C TYR A 630 -1.66 -4.92 5.28
N GLN A 631 -1.25 -6.20 5.24
CA GLN A 631 -1.79 -7.23 6.15
C GLN A 631 -1.25 -7.13 7.58
N GLY A 632 -0.36 -6.19 7.90
CA GLY A 632 -0.09 -5.78 9.28
C GLY A 632 -1.17 -4.84 9.85
N GLY A 633 -2.22 -4.57 9.08
CA GLY A 633 -3.40 -3.87 9.52
C GLY A 633 -3.26 -2.35 9.49
N LEU A 634 -3.89 -1.70 10.45
CA LEU A 634 -3.90 -0.27 10.67
C LEU A 634 -3.21 0.02 12.00
N SER A 635 -2.32 1.00 12.00
CA SER A 635 -1.63 1.48 13.20
C SER A 635 -1.84 2.97 13.37
N VAL A 636 -2.08 3.41 14.61
CA VAL A 636 -2.12 4.82 15.00
C VAL A 636 -0.92 5.11 15.89
N MET A 637 -0.04 6.00 15.44
CA MET A 637 1.15 6.41 16.18
C MET A 637 1.04 7.85 16.68
N ASP A 638 1.51 8.12 17.89
CA ASP A 638 1.86 9.47 18.34
C ASP A 638 3.36 9.70 18.12
N PHE A 639 3.69 10.70 17.33
CA PHE A 639 5.07 11.13 17.02
C PHE A 639 5.31 12.60 17.40
N THR A 640 4.55 13.10 18.38
CA THR A 640 4.74 14.43 18.99
C THR A 640 6.19 14.59 19.48
N ASP A 641 6.77 13.52 20.03
CA ASP A 641 8.22 13.36 20.16
C ASP A 641 8.74 12.47 19.02
N SER A 642 9.34 13.10 18.01
CA SER A 642 9.83 12.40 16.82
C SER A 642 11.01 11.46 17.09
N ALA A 643 11.65 11.56 18.26
CA ALA A 643 12.69 10.62 18.67
C ALA A 643 12.12 9.36 19.34
N ASN A 644 10.88 9.42 19.84
CA ASN A 644 10.25 8.34 20.60
C ASN A 644 8.77 8.16 20.18
N PRO A 645 8.51 7.75 18.92
CA PRO A 645 7.14 7.48 18.48
C PRO A 645 6.54 6.29 19.23
N VAL A 646 5.24 6.35 19.52
CA VAL A 646 4.52 5.33 20.30
C VAL A 646 3.25 4.91 19.57
N GLU A 647 3.05 3.60 19.39
CA GLU A 647 1.76 3.05 18.92
C GLU A 647 0.70 3.24 20.02
N ILE A 648 -0.40 3.92 19.70
CA ILE A 648 -1.47 4.23 20.66
C ILE A 648 -2.79 3.52 20.35
N ALA A 649 -2.97 3.03 19.12
CA ALA A 649 -4.13 2.23 18.73
C ALA A 649 -3.79 1.37 17.51
N TYR A 650 -4.49 0.25 17.32
CA TYR A 650 -4.31 -0.60 16.15
C TYR A 650 -5.56 -1.42 15.84
N PHE A 651 -5.68 -1.82 14.58
CA PHE A 651 -6.63 -2.83 14.14
C PHE A 651 -5.98 -3.73 13.11
N ASP A 652 -5.98 -5.03 13.36
CA ASP A 652 -5.36 -6.02 12.47
C ASP A 652 -6.26 -7.23 12.29
N ARG A 653 -6.10 -7.92 11.16
CA ARG A 653 -6.78 -9.17 10.85
C ARG A 653 -5.75 -10.18 10.38
N GLY A 654 -5.95 -11.45 10.74
CA GLY A 654 -5.15 -12.54 10.24
C GLY A 654 -5.14 -12.63 8.70
N PRO A 655 -4.28 -13.50 8.15
CA PRO A 655 -4.01 -13.57 6.73
C PRO A 655 -5.28 -13.80 5.91
N ILE A 656 -5.31 -13.34 4.66
CA ILE A 656 -6.43 -13.60 3.76
C ILE A 656 -6.67 -15.12 3.58
N ASP A 657 -5.60 -15.90 3.45
CA ASP A 657 -5.63 -17.35 3.22
C ASP A 657 -4.63 -18.05 4.14
N GLU A 658 -5.00 -19.24 4.63
CA GLU A 658 -4.19 -20.02 5.58
C GLU A 658 -2.92 -20.59 4.93
N LYS A 659 -2.95 -20.86 3.63
CA LYS A 659 -1.95 -21.65 2.91
C LYS A 659 -1.07 -20.78 2.02
N ASP A 660 -1.69 -19.84 1.33
CA ASP A 660 -1.07 -19.00 0.31
C ASP A 660 -0.95 -17.54 0.77
N LEU A 661 0.16 -16.89 0.40
CA LEU A 661 0.24 -15.44 0.51
C LEU A 661 -0.64 -14.82 -0.58
N VAL A 662 -1.73 -14.19 -0.16
CA VAL A 662 -2.61 -13.38 -1.02
C VAL A 662 -2.39 -11.92 -0.68
N LEU A 663 -2.16 -11.07 -1.69
CA LEU A 663 -2.02 -9.63 -1.47
C LEU A 663 -3.30 -9.09 -0.83
N GLY A 664 -3.18 -8.51 0.36
CA GLY A 664 -4.33 -8.06 1.14
C GLY A 664 -3.99 -6.97 2.13
N GLY A 665 -4.93 -6.75 3.04
CA GLY A 665 -4.84 -5.70 4.06
C GLY A 665 -5.19 -4.31 3.55
N TYR A 666 -4.85 -3.27 4.30
CA TYR A 666 -5.19 -1.89 3.92
C TYR A 666 -4.20 -1.31 2.92
N TRP A 667 -4.69 -0.82 1.79
CA TRP A 667 -3.91 0.06 0.91
C TRP A 667 -3.67 1.41 1.58
N SER A 668 -4.70 2.01 2.14
CA SER A 668 -4.56 3.28 2.87
C SER A 668 -5.60 3.44 3.96
N THR A 669 -5.27 4.25 4.96
CA THR A 669 -6.14 4.56 6.09
C THR A 669 -6.11 6.05 6.37
N TYR A 670 -7.27 6.70 6.38
CA TYR A 670 -7.36 8.15 6.47
C TYR A 670 -8.35 8.58 7.54
N TRP A 671 -7.99 9.63 8.27
CA TRP A 671 -8.89 10.33 9.18
C TRP A 671 -9.76 11.32 8.41
N PHE A 672 -11.07 11.24 8.60
CA PHE A 672 -12.00 12.20 8.04
C PHE A 672 -13.23 12.36 8.95
N ASN A 673 -13.58 13.60 9.31
CA ASN A 673 -14.77 13.94 10.10
C ASN A 673 -15.03 13.09 11.36
N GLY A 674 -13.98 12.77 12.13
CA GLY A 674 -14.12 12.04 13.39
C GLY A 674 -13.96 10.53 13.30
N LEU A 675 -13.81 10.01 12.08
CA LEU A 675 -13.72 8.59 11.80
C LEU A 675 -12.44 8.28 11.02
N ILE A 676 -12.06 7.02 11.05
CA ILE A 676 -10.96 6.49 10.24
C ILE A 676 -11.55 5.57 9.18
N TYR A 677 -11.22 5.83 7.92
CA TYR A 677 -11.64 5.06 6.77
C TYR A 677 -10.46 4.25 6.23
N GLY A 678 -10.60 2.92 6.15
CA GLY A 678 -9.58 2.02 5.65
C GLY A 678 -9.96 1.38 4.32
N SER A 679 -9.20 1.65 3.27
CA SER A 679 -9.37 1.02 1.95
C SER A 679 -8.62 -0.31 1.92
N ALA A 680 -9.31 -1.43 2.10
CA ALA A 680 -8.72 -2.76 2.06
C ALA A 680 -8.64 -3.29 0.64
N ILE A 681 -7.44 -3.74 0.23
CA ILE A 681 -7.09 -4.15 -1.14
C ILE A 681 -8.13 -5.12 -1.73
N VAL A 682 -8.49 -6.16 -0.95
CA VAL A 682 -9.43 -7.20 -1.38
C VAL A 682 -10.71 -7.27 -0.55
N ARG A 683 -10.74 -6.73 0.67
CA ARG A 683 -11.89 -6.84 1.60
C ARG A 683 -12.92 -5.72 1.42
N GLY A 684 -12.54 -4.55 0.90
CA GLY A 684 -13.47 -3.44 0.67
C GLY A 684 -13.14 -2.20 1.49
N LEU A 685 -14.13 -1.61 2.15
CA LEU A 685 -14.00 -0.36 2.91
C LEU A 685 -14.39 -0.59 4.37
N ASP A 686 -13.49 -0.26 5.30
CA ASP A 686 -13.78 -0.26 6.73
C ASP A 686 -13.92 1.16 7.28
N VAL A 687 -14.74 1.29 8.32
CA VAL A 687 -14.92 2.53 9.10
C VAL A 687 -14.66 2.21 10.57
N LEU A 688 -13.76 2.97 11.19
CA LEU A 688 -13.37 2.82 12.59
C LEU A 688 -13.51 4.14 13.35
N ALA A 689 -13.73 4.06 14.65
CA ALA A 689 -13.69 5.18 15.57
C ALA A 689 -12.63 4.97 16.66
N LEU A 690 -12.03 6.07 17.12
CA LEU A 690 -11.13 6.06 18.29
C LEU A 690 -11.92 5.91 19.58
N GLU A 691 -11.42 5.07 20.49
CA GLU A 691 -11.97 4.94 21.84
C GLU A 691 -11.11 5.69 22.88
N PRO A 692 -11.72 6.27 23.93
CA PRO A 692 -10.97 6.81 25.06
C PRO A 692 -10.09 5.74 25.71
N SER A 693 -8.84 6.10 25.98
CA SER A 693 -7.82 5.20 26.53
C SER A 693 -6.87 5.95 27.45
N GLU A 694 -5.81 5.28 27.93
CA GLU A 694 -4.73 5.96 28.65
C GLU A 694 -3.96 6.95 27.77
N TYR A 695 -3.99 6.75 26.44
CA TYR A 695 -3.28 7.58 25.47
C TYR A 695 -4.10 8.78 25.01
N LEU A 696 -5.43 8.63 24.88
CA LEU A 696 -6.33 9.66 24.36
C LEU A 696 -7.57 9.81 25.25
N THR A 697 -7.84 11.03 25.71
CA THR A 697 -9.08 11.31 26.44
C THR A 697 -10.25 11.51 25.48
N GLU A 698 -11.47 11.40 26.01
CA GLU A 698 -12.70 11.73 25.26
C GLU A 698 -12.67 13.16 24.71
N ASN A 699 -12.10 14.11 25.46
CA ASN A 699 -11.95 15.48 25.01
C ASN A 699 -10.99 15.60 23.83
N GLU A 700 -9.87 14.86 23.84
CA GLU A 700 -8.92 14.86 22.72
C GLU A 700 -9.53 14.28 21.44
N ILE A 701 -10.26 13.17 21.56
CA ILE A 701 -10.98 12.54 20.44
C ILE A 701 -12.03 13.51 19.89
N LYS A 702 -12.85 14.12 20.77
CA LYS A 702 -13.85 15.11 20.36
C LYS A 702 -13.23 16.34 19.71
N ALA A 703 -12.10 16.82 20.25
CA ALA A 703 -11.40 17.97 19.71
C ALA A 703 -10.83 17.72 18.31
N ALA A 704 -10.45 16.47 17.97
CA ALA A 704 -10.01 16.10 16.63
C ALA A 704 -11.10 16.25 15.56
N SER A 705 -12.38 16.31 15.95
CA SER A 705 -13.50 16.56 15.04
C SER A 705 -13.95 18.02 14.99
N LEU A 706 -13.36 18.90 15.82
CA LEU A 706 -13.73 20.32 15.94
C LEU A 706 -12.78 21.23 15.17
N THR A 707 -12.43 20.83 13.96
CA THR A 707 -11.51 21.56 13.09
C THR A 707 -12.21 22.73 12.39
N LYS A 708 -11.42 23.75 12.04
CA LYS A 708 -11.78 24.83 11.11
C LYS A 708 -11.19 24.42 9.76
N GLY A 709 -12.05 24.16 8.77
CA GLY A 709 -11.64 23.44 7.56
C GLY A 709 -11.60 21.92 7.80
N GLY A 710 -11.60 21.13 6.73
CA GLY A 710 -11.73 19.67 6.79
C GLY A 710 -12.84 19.09 5.92
N GLU A 711 -13.54 19.91 5.15
CA GLU A 711 -14.54 19.43 4.19
C GLU A 711 -13.91 18.81 2.93
N LEU A 712 -12.59 18.85 2.77
CA LEU A 712 -11.87 18.27 1.64
C LEU A 712 -10.61 17.57 2.14
N PHE A 713 -10.42 16.33 1.72
CA PHE A 713 -9.17 15.59 1.90
C PHE A 713 -8.81 14.93 0.58
N ASN A 714 -7.57 15.19 0.12
CA ASN A 714 -6.97 14.47 -0.98
C ASN A 714 -5.68 13.81 -0.50
N PRO A 715 -5.41 12.56 -0.90
CA PRO A 715 -4.11 11.94 -0.75
C PRO A 715 -2.99 12.87 -1.26
N GLN A 716 -1.86 12.88 -0.55
CA GLN A 716 -0.69 13.73 -0.87
C GLN A 716 -0.98 15.25 -0.94
N GLN A 717 -2.09 15.74 -0.38
CA GLN A 717 -2.38 17.17 -0.24
C GLN A 717 -2.70 17.51 1.21
N GLN A 718 -1.87 18.33 1.84
CA GLN A 718 -2.03 18.73 3.24
C GLN A 718 -2.28 20.23 3.39
N PHE A 719 -3.17 20.57 4.32
CA PHE A 719 -3.49 21.93 4.73
C PHE A 719 -3.31 22.04 6.24
N GLN A 720 -2.98 23.24 6.72
CA GLN A 720 -2.84 23.47 8.15
C GLN A 720 -4.22 23.44 8.79
N ILE A 721 -4.40 22.52 9.72
CA ILE A 721 -5.64 22.39 10.48
C ILE A 721 -5.57 23.31 11.69
N SER A 722 -6.66 24.05 11.92
CA SER A 722 -6.88 24.82 13.14
C SER A 722 -8.18 24.37 13.80
N TRP A 723 -8.44 24.79 15.04
CA TRP A 723 -9.56 24.29 15.83
C TRP A 723 -10.55 25.39 16.19
N GLN A 724 -11.82 25.01 16.33
CA GLN A 724 -12.87 25.86 16.88
C GLN A 724 -12.62 26.09 18.38
N ALA A 725 -12.84 27.32 18.86
CA ALA A 725 -12.71 27.62 20.28
C ALA A 725 -13.95 27.13 21.05
N GLU A 726 -14.02 25.81 21.20
CA GLU A 726 -15.06 25.08 21.89
C GLU A 726 -14.52 24.50 23.21
N PRO A 727 -15.39 24.35 24.23
CA PRO A 727 -15.08 23.64 25.48
C PRO A 727 -14.19 22.41 25.37
N ALA A 728 -14.53 21.49 24.46
CA ALA A 728 -13.82 20.23 24.31
C ALA A 728 -12.34 20.44 23.91
N VAL A 729 -12.05 21.46 23.10
CA VAL A 729 -10.68 21.82 22.71
C VAL A 729 -9.90 22.37 23.91
N ALA A 730 -10.53 23.20 24.75
CA ALA A 730 -9.92 23.68 25.98
C ALA A 730 -9.64 22.53 26.96
N HIS A 731 -10.61 21.64 27.19
CA HIS A 731 -10.43 20.47 28.04
C HIS A 731 -9.36 19.51 27.50
N ALA A 732 -9.25 19.33 26.17
CA ALA A 732 -8.20 18.52 25.57
C ALA A 732 -6.79 19.04 25.92
N TYR A 733 -6.56 20.36 25.84
CA TYR A 733 -5.29 20.93 26.29
C TYR A 733 -5.07 20.77 27.80
N VAL A 734 -6.11 20.94 28.62
CA VAL A 734 -6.01 20.73 30.08
C VAL A 734 -5.64 19.28 30.41
N ASP A 735 -6.24 18.31 29.73
CA ASP A 735 -5.93 16.89 29.89
C ASP A 735 -4.48 16.59 29.52
N GLN A 736 -3.98 17.16 28.41
CA GLN A 736 -2.57 17.04 28.00
C GLN A 736 -1.61 17.67 29.01
N LEU A 737 -1.90 18.88 29.50
CA LEU A 737 -1.06 19.60 30.47
C LEU A 737 -1.05 18.94 31.84
N GLN A 738 -2.14 18.27 32.22
CA GLN A 738 -2.15 17.42 33.41
C GLN A 738 -1.25 16.19 33.21
N ARG A 739 -1.37 15.51 32.06
CA ARG A 739 -0.60 14.31 31.73
C ARG A 739 0.91 14.59 31.65
N SER A 740 1.32 15.72 31.09
CA SER A 740 2.73 16.14 31.07
C SER A 740 3.22 16.74 32.39
N LYS A 741 2.32 17.01 33.34
CA LYS A 741 2.58 17.71 34.61
C LYS A 741 3.14 19.12 34.41
N ALA A 742 2.78 19.76 33.29
CA ALA A 742 3.14 21.15 33.00
C ALA A 742 2.51 22.13 34.00
N LEU A 743 1.34 21.80 34.55
CA LEU A 743 0.63 22.57 35.56
C LEU A 743 0.44 21.76 36.83
N ALA A 744 0.41 22.44 37.98
CA ALA A 744 0.11 21.83 39.26
C ALA A 744 -1.36 21.42 39.35
N ASP A 745 -1.67 20.35 40.10
CA ASP A 745 -3.03 19.78 40.18
C ASP A 745 -4.10 20.79 40.62
N ASN A 746 -3.75 21.73 41.49
CA ASN A 746 -4.68 22.80 41.90
C ASN A 746 -5.01 23.75 40.74
N ARG A 747 -4.02 24.07 39.89
CA ARG A 747 -4.24 24.91 38.70
C ARG A 747 -5.08 24.17 37.65
N ILE A 748 -4.90 22.86 37.50
CA ILE A 748 -5.76 22.02 36.66
C ILE A 748 -7.20 22.02 37.19
N ALA A 749 -7.38 21.90 38.51
CA ALA A 749 -8.71 21.96 39.13
C ALA A 749 -9.40 23.31 38.89
N ASP A 750 -8.69 24.42 39.09
CA ASP A 750 -9.22 25.77 38.84
C ASP A 750 -9.67 25.94 37.37
N LEU A 751 -8.85 25.47 36.41
CA LEU A 751 -9.18 25.50 34.97
C LEU A 751 -10.44 24.68 34.67
N ARG A 752 -10.54 23.45 35.18
CA ARG A 752 -11.70 22.59 34.95
C ARG A 752 -12.98 23.17 35.54
N GLU A 753 -12.90 23.80 36.71
CA GLU A 753 -14.06 24.43 37.34
C GLU A 753 -14.57 25.63 36.55
N ALA A 754 -13.66 26.48 36.06
CA ALA A 754 -14.00 27.61 35.21
C ALA A 754 -14.56 27.16 33.85
N LEU A 755 -13.97 26.13 33.24
CA LEU A 755 -14.47 25.55 31.99
C LEU A 755 -15.85 24.92 32.18
N ALA A 756 -16.11 24.17 33.26
CA ALA A 756 -17.42 23.59 33.52
C ALA A 756 -18.54 24.66 33.62
N ARG A 757 -18.24 25.83 34.21
CA ARG A 757 -19.17 26.98 34.20
C ARG A 757 -19.36 27.56 32.80
N ALA A 758 -18.27 27.73 32.05
CA ALA A 758 -18.31 28.22 30.68
C ALA A 758 -19.14 27.30 29.77
N ASP A 759 -18.97 25.99 29.91
CA ASP A 759 -19.70 24.97 29.15
C ASP A 759 -21.20 25.10 29.37
N GLN A 760 -21.62 25.27 30.62
CA GLN A 760 -23.02 25.50 30.98
C GLN A 760 -23.56 26.78 30.33
N SER A 761 -22.87 27.91 30.52
CA SER A 761 -23.32 29.21 29.97
C SER A 761 -23.40 29.20 28.44
N LEU A 762 -22.40 28.64 27.76
CA LEU A 762 -22.35 28.52 26.30
C LEU A 762 -23.45 27.60 25.76
N SER A 763 -23.68 26.45 26.40
CA SER A 763 -24.73 25.51 26.01
C SER A 763 -26.13 26.11 26.14
N ASP A 764 -26.36 26.91 27.18
CA ASP A 764 -27.63 27.62 27.41
C ASP A 764 -27.81 28.85 26.49
N GLY A 765 -26.81 29.20 25.68
CA GLY A 765 -26.80 30.41 24.86
C GLY A 765 -26.84 31.70 25.69
N SER A 766 -26.46 31.62 26.96
CA SER A 766 -26.51 32.73 27.91
C SER A 766 -25.12 33.36 28.05
N GLY A 767 -25.03 34.67 27.84
CA GLY A 767 -23.80 35.40 28.13
C GLY A 767 -23.57 35.47 29.65
N ASP A 768 -22.36 35.16 30.10
CA ASP A 768 -21.93 35.29 31.49
C ASP A 768 -20.62 36.09 31.57
N LYS A 769 -20.76 37.37 31.91
CA LYS A 769 -19.62 38.30 32.02
C LYS A 769 -18.66 37.96 33.17
N ALA A 770 -19.14 37.28 34.21
CA ALA A 770 -18.29 36.88 35.33
C ALA A 770 -17.38 35.73 34.90
N VAL A 771 -17.95 34.69 34.28
CA VAL A 771 -17.19 33.57 33.70
C VAL A 771 -16.24 34.07 32.60
N ALA A 772 -16.69 34.97 31.72
CA ALA A 772 -15.82 35.57 30.71
C ALA A 772 -14.62 36.31 31.33
N GLY A 773 -14.82 37.04 32.44
CA GLY A 773 -13.74 37.70 33.17
C GLY A 773 -12.75 36.71 33.80
N GLU A 774 -13.26 35.60 34.33
CA GLU A 774 -12.46 34.50 34.88
C GLU A 774 -11.58 33.82 33.82
N LEU A 775 -12.15 33.46 32.66
CA LEU A 775 -11.41 32.85 31.57
C LEU A 775 -10.28 33.75 31.06
N LEU A 776 -10.49 35.07 30.99
CA LEU A 776 -9.45 36.02 30.61
C LEU A 776 -8.33 36.13 31.65
N ALA A 777 -8.66 36.06 32.94
CA ALA A 777 -7.66 36.03 34.00
C ALA A 777 -6.80 34.77 33.94
N LEU A 778 -7.44 33.60 33.73
CA LEU A 778 -6.75 32.32 33.54
C LEU A 778 -5.85 32.35 32.30
N SER A 779 -6.37 32.84 31.17
CA SER A 779 -5.62 33.04 29.91
C SER A 779 -4.33 33.83 30.12
N ALA A 780 -4.41 34.99 30.81
CA ALA A 780 -3.24 35.81 31.09
C ALA A 780 -2.21 35.10 32.00
N SER A 781 -2.67 34.28 32.94
CA SER A 781 -1.78 33.46 33.78
C SER A 781 -1.07 32.37 32.98
N LEU A 782 -1.77 31.70 32.05
CA LEU A 782 -1.18 30.63 31.23
C LEU A 782 -0.05 31.16 30.33
N GLN A 783 -0.17 32.38 29.81
CA GLN A 783 0.89 33.02 29.03
C GLN A 783 2.18 33.22 29.84
N GLN A 784 2.06 33.50 31.14
CA GLN A 784 3.21 33.62 32.03
C GLN A 784 3.83 32.26 32.37
N ASP A 785 2.97 31.25 32.60
CA ASP A 785 3.40 29.89 32.94
C ASP A 785 4.23 29.24 31.79
N GLY A 786 3.94 29.59 30.54
CA GLY A 786 4.60 29.04 29.34
C GLY A 786 6.08 29.40 29.17
N ALA A 787 6.56 30.50 29.75
CA ALA A 787 7.93 30.99 29.52
C ALA A 787 9.05 30.10 30.12
N SER A 788 8.69 29.08 30.89
CA SER A 788 9.62 28.21 31.62
C SER A 788 9.48 26.71 31.31
N ARG A 789 8.73 26.36 30.25
CA ARG A 789 8.40 24.98 29.86
C ARG A 789 9.15 24.54 28.60
N ASP A 790 9.14 23.24 28.32
CA ASP A 790 9.59 22.74 27.01
C ASP A 790 8.71 23.28 25.88
N ALA A 791 9.19 23.13 24.64
CA ALA A 791 8.54 23.73 23.47
C ALA A 791 7.09 23.22 23.26
N VAL A 792 6.82 21.95 23.56
CA VAL A 792 5.49 21.35 23.34
C VAL A 792 4.49 21.87 24.36
N ASP A 793 4.85 21.84 25.64
CA ASP A 793 3.97 22.32 26.70
C ASP A 793 3.81 23.84 26.67
N GLN A 794 4.85 24.58 26.28
CA GLN A 794 4.74 26.01 26.01
C GLN A 794 3.72 26.29 24.89
N LYS A 795 3.78 25.53 23.78
CA LYS A 795 2.82 25.66 22.68
C LYS A 795 1.39 25.37 23.15
N ARG A 796 1.18 24.30 23.93
CA ARG A 796 -0.13 23.94 24.50
C ARG A 796 -0.69 25.02 25.43
N LEU A 797 0.15 25.60 26.29
CA LEU A 797 -0.26 26.68 27.21
C LEU A 797 -0.70 27.94 26.45
N LEU A 798 0.04 28.33 25.41
CA LEU A 798 -0.33 29.47 24.55
C LEU A 798 -1.60 29.19 23.77
N ALA A 799 -1.73 28.00 23.17
CA ALA A 799 -2.93 27.63 22.42
C ALA A 799 -4.18 27.55 23.32
N LEU A 800 -4.06 26.98 24.53
CA LEU A 800 -5.14 27.01 25.52
C LEU A 800 -5.50 28.44 25.89
N SER A 801 -4.51 29.31 26.10
CA SER A 801 -4.74 30.72 26.40
C SER A 801 -5.58 31.42 25.32
N ASP A 802 -5.29 31.15 24.04
CA ASP A 802 -6.03 31.71 22.90
C ASP A 802 -7.47 31.18 22.84
N VAL A 803 -7.67 29.87 23.04
CA VAL A 803 -9.02 29.27 23.12
C VAL A 803 -9.85 29.90 24.23
N LEU A 804 -9.27 30.11 25.42
CA LEU A 804 -9.96 30.76 26.53
C LEU A 804 -10.38 32.21 26.21
N GLN A 805 -9.57 32.96 25.45
CA GLN A 805 -9.89 34.34 25.04
C GLN A 805 -11.06 34.38 24.05
N GLU A 806 -11.09 33.47 23.08
CA GLU A 806 -12.16 33.38 22.09
C GLU A 806 -13.48 32.94 22.75
N MET A 807 -13.42 31.94 23.66
CA MET A 807 -14.58 31.55 24.49
C MET A 807 -15.11 32.70 25.35
N ALA A 808 -14.22 33.45 26.02
CA ALA A 808 -14.60 34.61 26.82
C ALA A 808 -15.27 35.71 25.98
N THR A 809 -14.89 35.84 24.71
CA THR A 809 -15.51 36.81 23.79
C THR A 809 -16.94 36.41 23.45
N ARG A 810 -17.22 35.12 23.27
CA ARG A 810 -18.57 34.58 23.02
C ARG A 810 -19.50 34.69 24.23
N LEU A 811 -18.95 34.68 25.44
CA LEU A 811 -19.68 34.79 26.71
C LEU A 811 -20.02 36.23 27.12
N ARG A 812 -19.47 37.25 26.45
CA ARG A 812 -19.69 38.67 26.77
C ARG A 812 -20.92 39.25 26.11
#